data_AF-A0A7X8APB0-F1
#
_entry.id   AF-A0A7X8APB0-F1
#
_cell.length_a   1.000
_cell.length_b   1.000
_cell.length_c   1.000
_cell.angle_alpha   90.00
_cell.angle_beta   90.00
_cell.angle_gamma   90.00
#
_symmetry.space_group_name_H-M   'P 1'
#
loop_
_entity.id
_entity.type
_entity.pdbx_description
1 polymer ?
#
loop_
_entity_poly.entity_id
_entity_poly.type
_entity_poly.pdbx_seq_one_letter_code
_entity_poly.pdbx_strand_id
1 'polypeptide(L)'
;MSTLSGVVNISFTSDWRCGTGRGSHGGVDLMVARDQEGLPYVPAETVKGLWREACERAAWGLSDGIGDGPWHDLVRHLFGSTDTGDPATARGRVSVRPARLTDDWRNVLADPAEGSVLRNSLVVTRYGVKIADSGVAEDDTLRLMERARAGLTVAAPFQVESWQPDWAVALLLQAGARLWHHTGGSRRRGAGACSVSLTGVTELPALIAQHQTDVAGFALLAPPAAPAASSNSDAEANDATRRAVVTVTTLLPVLSTRSVEGNVARGLPFVPGSSLLPLVARAIGGRATSLIREGRIAVTDAVPAPLLPGGDQAPVAVRLSPLPRTLLSPDKGRAWEVGEALVDALEGVPAGCKAVSGWGAVVDGQWRMFQPRLAVTAHNSIDDDAQRPLDNGLYTFEVIPAGQTLQAEVGCEALTDTEWAAVLALGGERALGRYSSGGYGLVRLSIADVTSPAVSQSPGQSDAEAPALTRFAVYLVSDVLLVDDRGRLAPRADELARQLGNRLAATLRVRASFVSLSRRESWTATRTLPRPSLVGLAAGSVVEFDVTGSLTVAALDAALARGVGTRRAEGFGRLQRLESPPLTMVAAEPAEASSAAPHDPALPKPKPFARLRRASWEAEILRRIQVLAADAGFRQTYVKDGLSRSQLGALREAAIRLPRDREAVQRWVTATEQHDAKSDAWTKERLDAIRAVTAGGQGAAKRLAGVLNNDDTAQPIPSDLGGVPPQVVAAALLAEVLRLAAREGGNR
;
A
#
# COMPACT_ATOMS: atom_id res chain seq x y z
N MET A 1 -11.18 -24.36 16.17
CA MET A 1 -10.45 -23.08 16.13
C MET A 1 -11.48 -21.98 16.20
N SER A 2 -11.42 -21.13 17.23
CA SER A 2 -12.20 -19.90 17.34
C SER A 2 -11.46 -18.76 16.63
N THR A 3 -12.23 -17.76 16.19
CA THR A 3 -11.70 -16.52 15.61
C THR A 3 -12.13 -15.36 16.47
N LEU A 4 -11.17 -14.71 17.13
CA LEU A 4 -11.36 -13.46 17.86
C LEU A 4 -10.96 -12.30 16.94
N SER A 5 -11.76 -11.24 16.87
CA SER A 5 -11.43 -10.07 16.04
C SER A 5 -11.82 -8.77 16.71
N GLY A 6 -11.08 -7.70 16.42
CA GLY A 6 -11.30 -6.40 17.03
C GLY A 6 -10.45 -5.31 16.41
N VAL A 7 -10.35 -4.18 17.09
CA VAL A 7 -9.54 -3.02 16.66
C VAL A 7 -8.67 -2.53 17.82
N VAL A 8 -7.37 -2.33 17.55
CA VAL A 8 -6.43 -1.64 18.44
C VAL A 8 -6.49 -0.15 18.13
N ASN A 9 -6.93 0.67 19.08
CA ASN A 9 -6.98 2.13 18.97
C ASN A 9 -5.80 2.73 19.74
N ILE A 10 -4.97 3.52 19.06
CA ILE A 10 -3.78 4.17 19.63
C ILE A 10 -3.99 5.68 19.56
N SER A 11 -4.18 6.31 20.72
CA SER A 11 -4.34 7.77 20.85
C SER A 11 -3.03 8.40 21.32
N PHE A 12 -2.45 9.26 20.50
CA PHE A 12 -1.16 9.88 20.78
C PHE A 12 -1.31 11.16 21.60
N THR A 13 -0.59 11.27 22.72
CA THR A 13 -0.55 12.46 23.57
C THR A 13 0.69 13.33 23.32
N SER A 14 1.67 12.80 22.58
CA SER A 14 2.87 13.52 22.13
C SER A 14 3.13 13.27 20.64
N ASP A 15 3.99 14.09 20.04
CA ASP A 15 4.40 13.90 18.64
C ASP A 15 5.14 12.56 18.49
N TRP A 16 4.85 11.84 17.41
CA TRP A 16 5.30 10.46 17.23
C TRP A 16 5.91 10.23 15.86
N ARG A 17 6.76 9.19 15.74
CA ARG A 17 7.36 8.79 14.47
C ARG A 17 7.59 7.30 14.40
N CYS A 18 6.93 6.65 13.46
CA CYS A 18 7.31 5.35 12.95
C CYS A 18 7.99 5.59 11.59
N GLY A 19 9.27 5.26 11.47
CA GLY A 19 10.03 5.47 10.23
C GLY A 19 10.13 4.17 9.43
N THR A 20 10.36 4.30 8.13
CA THR A 20 10.65 3.18 7.20
C THR A 20 12.13 3.15 6.76
N GLY A 21 13.00 3.84 7.50
CA GLY A 21 14.42 4.03 7.13
C GLY A 21 14.64 5.00 5.97
N ARG A 22 13.62 5.76 5.55
CA ARG A 22 13.70 6.74 4.46
C ARG A 22 13.86 8.18 4.95
N GLY A 23 14.71 8.93 4.26
CA GLY A 23 14.82 10.40 4.32
C GLY A 23 14.67 10.99 2.91
N SER A 24 14.39 12.29 2.82
CA SER A 24 14.45 13.03 1.56
C SER A 24 15.82 13.71 1.41
N HIS A 25 16.49 13.47 0.28
CA HIS A 25 17.79 14.09 0.02
C HIS A 25 17.66 15.63 0.01
N GLY A 26 18.47 16.31 0.82
CA GLY A 26 18.44 17.78 0.95
C GLY A 26 17.27 18.36 1.75
N GLY A 27 16.43 17.52 2.40
CA GLY A 27 15.24 17.95 3.13
C GLY A 27 15.20 17.43 4.57
N VAL A 28 14.63 16.24 4.76
CA VAL A 28 14.41 15.64 6.09
C VAL A 28 15.16 14.32 6.18
N ASP A 29 16.01 14.17 7.20
CA ASP A 29 16.81 12.96 7.40
C ASP A 29 15.94 11.75 7.76
N LEU A 30 14.86 11.97 8.52
CA LEU A 30 13.99 10.92 9.04
C LEU A 30 12.51 11.28 8.86
N MET A 31 11.86 10.63 7.90
CA MET A 31 10.45 10.87 7.58
C MET A 31 9.48 9.99 8.41
N VAL A 32 8.24 10.45 8.56
CA VAL A 32 7.15 9.63 9.09
C VAL A 32 6.62 8.68 8.01
N ALA A 33 6.26 7.46 8.40
CA ALA A 33 5.59 6.50 7.53
C ALA A 33 4.23 7.06 7.08
N ARG A 34 3.99 7.08 5.76
CA ARG A 34 2.75 7.57 5.14
C ARG A 34 2.09 6.47 4.33
N ASP A 35 0.76 6.45 4.34
CA ASP A 35 -0.02 5.52 3.56
C ASP A 35 -0.25 5.99 2.12
N GLN A 36 -1.07 5.28 1.35
CA GLN A 36 -1.36 5.60 -0.05
C GLN A 36 -1.99 6.99 -0.25
N GLU A 37 -2.64 7.54 0.77
CA GLU A 37 -3.25 8.88 0.74
C GLU A 37 -2.28 9.95 1.28
N GLY A 38 -1.02 9.59 1.53
CA GLY A 38 -0.02 10.47 2.13
C GLY A 38 -0.22 10.71 3.63
N LEU A 39 -1.12 9.97 4.30
CA LEU A 39 -1.47 10.17 5.70
C LEU A 39 -0.54 9.39 6.64
N PRO A 40 -0.16 9.94 7.81
CA PRO A 40 0.70 9.23 8.75
C PRO A 40 0.00 7.99 9.32
N TYR A 41 0.74 6.89 9.42
CA TYR A 41 0.23 5.61 9.95
C TYR A 41 1.29 4.86 10.75
N VAL A 42 0.87 3.88 11.56
CA VAL A 42 1.79 2.97 12.27
C VAL A 42 1.84 1.64 11.52
N PRO A 43 3.03 1.18 11.08
CA PRO A 43 3.16 -0.13 10.42
C PRO A 43 2.63 -1.28 11.27
N ALA A 44 2.03 -2.29 10.63
CA ALA A 44 1.45 -3.44 11.33
C ALA A 44 2.49 -4.21 12.16
N GLU A 45 3.72 -4.35 11.66
CA GLU A 45 4.81 -5.00 12.40
C GLU A 45 5.18 -4.21 13.64
N THR A 46 5.16 -2.87 13.57
CA THR A 46 5.37 -2.02 14.75
C THR A 46 4.25 -2.20 15.77
N VAL A 47 2.98 -2.24 15.34
CA VAL A 47 1.85 -2.51 16.24
C VAL A 47 2.00 -3.89 16.88
N LYS A 48 2.25 -4.93 16.08
CA LYS A 48 2.36 -6.31 16.53
C LYS A 48 3.54 -6.50 17.49
N GLY A 49 4.70 -5.89 17.20
CA GLY A 49 5.89 -5.96 18.04
C GLY A 49 5.70 -5.26 19.38
N LEU A 50 5.19 -4.02 19.38
CA LEU A 50 4.92 -3.29 20.63
C LEU A 50 3.84 -3.96 21.48
N TRP A 51 2.82 -4.53 20.83
CA TRP A 51 1.76 -5.24 21.53
C TRP A 51 2.26 -6.56 22.11
N ARG A 52 3.12 -7.28 21.38
CA ARG A 52 3.83 -8.46 21.89
C ARG A 52 4.65 -8.11 23.13
N GLU A 53 5.52 -7.10 23.05
CA GLU A 53 6.36 -6.63 24.17
C GLU A 53 5.50 -6.27 25.41
N ALA A 54 4.35 -5.65 25.19
CA ALA A 54 3.43 -5.32 26.26
C ALA A 54 2.69 -6.56 26.83
N CYS A 55 2.36 -7.54 25.98
CA CYS A 55 1.80 -8.82 26.41
C CYS A 55 2.84 -9.68 27.16
N GLU A 56 4.12 -9.60 26.83
CA GLU A 56 5.21 -10.26 27.59
C GLU A 56 5.29 -9.68 29.00
N ARG A 57 5.22 -8.35 29.14
CA ARG A 57 5.12 -7.69 30.45
C ARG A 57 3.84 -8.07 31.21
N ALA A 58 2.71 -8.20 30.51
CA ALA A 58 1.47 -8.67 31.11
C ALA A 58 1.60 -10.13 31.60
N ALA A 59 2.19 -11.02 30.80
CA ALA A 59 2.43 -12.41 31.16
C ALA A 59 3.35 -12.55 32.37
N TRP A 60 4.38 -11.71 32.46
CA TRP A 60 5.26 -11.64 33.63
C TRP A 60 4.47 -11.29 34.90
N GLY A 61 3.59 -10.28 34.85
CA GLY A 61 2.72 -9.90 35.96
C GLY A 61 1.67 -10.97 36.32
N LEU A 62 1.12 -11.66 35.32
CA LEU A 62 0.15 -12.77 35.52
C LEU A 62 0.80 -14.05 36.05
N SER A 63 2.14 -14.14 36.02
CA SER A 63 2.92 -15.29 36.49
C SER A 63 3.67 -14.99 37.80
N ASP A 64 3.22 -13.99 38.57
CA ASP A 64 3.85 -13.53 39.81
C ASP A 64 5.36 -13.21 39.67
N GLY A 65 5.76 -12.74 38.49
CA GLY A 65 7.15 -12.40 38.18
C GLY A 65 8.04 -13.57 37.76
N ILE A 66 7.49 -14.77 37.57
CA ILE A 66 8.21 -15.95 37.09
C ILE A 66 8.31 -15.90 35.55
N GLY A 67 9.53 -15.91 35.03
CA GLY A 67 9.84 -15.68 33.60
C GLY A 67 9.49 -16.82 32.63
N ASP A 68 8.97 -17.95 33.12
CA ASP A 68 8.53 -19.08 32.28
C ASP A 68 7.26 -19.71 32.87
N GLY A 69 6.23 -19.84 32.04
CA GLY A 69 4.93 -20.40 32.42
C GLY A 69 3.86 -20.29 31.33
N PRO A 70 2.64 -20.79 31.60
CA PRO A 70 1.58 -20.91 30.59
C PRO A 70 1.21 -19.60 29.89
N TRP A 71 1.31 -18.46 30.59
CA TRP A 71 1.07 -17.14 30.00
C TRP A 71 2.14 -16.73 28.98
N HIS A 72 3.41 -17.06 29.24
CA HIS A 72 4.50 -16.84 28.28
C HIS A 72 4.35 -17.75 27.06
N ASP A 73 3.92 -19.00 27.27
CA ASP A 73 3.63 -19.92 26.17
C ASP A 73 2.44 -19.46 25.33
N LEU A 74 1.42 -18.87 25.96
CA LEU A 74 0.32 -18.23 25.24
C LEU A 74 0.82 -17.05 24.38
N VAL A 75 1.71 -16.20 24.90
CA VAL A 75 2.34 -15.14 24.09
C VAL A 75 3.07 -15.73 22.89
N ARG A 76 3.89 -16.76 23.09
CA ARG A 76 4.64 -17.44 22.00
C ARG A 76 3.69 -18.06 20.97
N HIS A 77 2.60 -18.69 21.40
CA HIS A 77 1.54 -19.22 20.52
C HIS A 77 0.86 -18.11 19.70
N LEU A 78 0.52 -16.99 20.33
CA LEU A 78 -0.20 -15.89 19.70
C LEU A 78 0.69 -15.05 18.76
N PHE A 79 1.89 -14.69 19.18
CA PHE A 79 2.75 -13.76 18.43
C PHE A 79 3.85 -14.48 17.62
N GLY A 80 4.14 -15.74 17.95
CA GLY A 80 5.16 -16.57 17.32
C GLY A 80 6.50 -16.51 18.06
N SER A 81 7.32 -17.55 17.94
CA SER A 81 8.69 -17.61 18.48
C SER A 81 9.66 -18.15 17.44
N THR A 82 10.88 -17.63 17.39
CA THR A 82 11.97 -18.15 16.56
C THR A 82 12.73 -19.30 17.22
N ASP A 83 12.55 -19.47 18.54
CA ASP A 83 13.50 -20.23 19.37
C ASP A 83 13.02 -21.65 19.68
N THR A 84 11.77 -21.99 19.34
CA THR A 84 11.13 -23.23 19.81
C THR A 84 11.33 -24.42 18.89
N GLY A 85 11.84 -24.25 17.66
CA GLY A 85 11.98 -25.32 16.66
C GLY A 85 10.65 -25.99 16.22
N ASP A 86 9.53 -25.65 16.86
CA ASP A 86 8.20 -26.18 16.59
C ASP A 86 7.49 -25.33 15.52
N PRO A 87 7.14 -25.91 14.35
CA PRO A 87 6.42 -25.22 13.29
C PRO A 87 5.07 -24.61 13.73
N ALA A 88 4.43 -25.15 14.78
CA ALA A 88 3.14 -24.68 15.25
C ALA A 88 3.22 -23.37 16.05
N THR A 89 4.35 -23.12 16.73
CA THR A 89 4.68 -21.90 17.46
C THR A 89 5.60 -20.95 16.68
N ALA A 90 6.24 -21.42 15.60
CA ALA A 90 7.03 -20.59 14.69
C ALA A 90 6.19 -19.51 13.95
N ARG A 91 4.88 -19.75 13.77
CA ARG A 91 3.96 -18.79 13.17
C ARG A 91 2.94 -18.32 14.20
N GLY A 92 3.03 -17.06 14.61
CA GLY A 92 2.03 -16.43 15.47
C GLY A 92 0.62 -16.44 14.85
N ARG A 93 -0.39 -16.65 15.70
CA ARG A 93 -1.82 -16.65 15.36
C ARG A 93 -2.47 -15.28 15.27
N VAL A 94 -1.79 -14.23 15.73
CA VAL A 94 -2.26 -12.85 15.65
C VAL A 94 -1.88 -12.23 14.30
N SER A 95 -2.88 -11.75 13.59
CA SER A 95 -2.76 -10.92 12.39
C SER A 95 -3.21 -9.51 12.71
N VAL A 96 -2.37 -8.52 12.42
CA VAL A 96 -2.67 -7.10 12.65
C VAL A 96 -2.57 -6.34 11.34
N ARG A 97 -3.48 -5.39 11.12
CA ARG A 97 -3.42 -4.44 10.00
C ARG A 97 -2.68 -3.17 10.42
N PRO A 98 -2.08 -2.41 9.47
CA PRO A 98 -1.44 -1.16 9.83
C PRO A 98 -2.42 -0.21 10.52
N ALA A 99 -1.97 0.48 11.57
CA ALA A 99 -2.83 1.42 12.27
C ALA A 99 -2.93 2.71 11.47
N ARG A 100 -4.12 2.98 10.92
CA ARG A 100 -4.40 4.15 10.08
C ARG A 100 -5.22 5.17 10.85
N LEU A 101 -5.18 6.44 10.44
CA LEU A 101 -6.10 7.44 11.00
C LEU A 101 -7.53 6.91 10.96
N THR A 102 -8.24 7.09 12.08
CA THR A 102 -9.63 6.68 12.27
C THR A 102 -10.56 7.41 11.30
N ASP A 103 -11.75 6.86 11.07
CA ASP A 103 -12.68 7.38 10.06
C ASP A 103 -13.15 8.80 10.36
N ASP A 104 -13.26 9.18 11.64
CA ASP A 104 -13.54 10.55 12.07
C ASP A 104 -12.44 11.54 11.66
N TRP A 105 -11.16 11.16 11.77
CA TRP A 105 -10.03 11.94 11.25
C TRP A 105 -10.04 11.98 9.72
N ARG A 106 -10.26 10.85 9.05
CA ARG A 106 -10.31 10.79 7.58
C ARG A 106 -11.43 11.66 7.01
N ASN A 107 -12.60 11.62 7.64
CA ASN A 107 -13.74 12.45 7.29
C ASN A 107 -13.41 13.94 7.37
N VAL A 108 -12.78 14.38 8.46
CA VAL A 108 -12.33 15.77 8.63
C VAL A 108 -11.29 16.18 7.58
N LEU A 109 -10.40 15.27 7.19
CA LEU A 109 -9.38 15.53 6.17
C LEU A 109 -9.93 15.49 4.74
N ALA A 110 -11.15 14.98 4.55
CA ALA A 110 -11.87 14.99 3.29
C ALA A 110 -12.70 16.27 3.09
N ASP A 111 -12.80 17.14 4.12
CA ASP A 111 -13.53 18.40 4.04
C ASP A 111 -12.95 19.28 2.90
N PRO A 112 -13.75 19.63 1.87
CA PRO A 112 -13.28 20.43 0.75
C PRO A 112 -12.88 21.87 1.16
N ALA A 113 -13.39 22.39 2.28
CA ALA A 113 -13.12 23.75 2.73
C ALA A 113 -11.78 23.89 3.44
N GLU A 114 -11.40 22.93 4.29
CA GLU A 114 -10.20 23.03 5.14
C GLU A 114 -9.25 21.81 5.05
N GLY A 115 -9.66 20.72 4.40
CA GLY A 115 -8.96 19.44 4.42
C GLY A 115 -7.51 19.52 3.93
N SER A 116 -7.22 20.33 2.90
CA SER A 116 -5.85 20.48 2.38
C SER A 116 -4.90 21.13 3.40
N VAL A 117 -5.37 22.18 4.09
CA VAL A 117 -4.62 22.88 5.15
C VAL A 117 -4.38 21.96 6.34
N LEU A 118 -5.38 21.15 6.70
CA LEU A 118 -5.27 20.17 7.78
C LEU A 118 -4.26 19.07 7.46
N ARG A 119 -4.26 18.53 6.22
CA ARG A 119 -3.31 17.49 5.77
C ARG A 119 -1.85 17.94 5.85
N ASN A 120 -1.57 19.18 5.41
CA ASN A 120 -0.24 19.78 5.53
C ASN A 120 0.24 19.91 6.98
N SER A 121 -0.71 19.85 7.91
CA SER A 121 -0.47 20.01 9.32
C SER A 121 -0.56 18.72 10.11
N LEU A 122 -0.62 17.54 9.48
CA LEU A 122 -0.55 16.29 10.24
C LEU A 122 0.86 15.99 10.73
N VAL A 123 1.87 16.57 10.07
CA VAL A 123 3.29 16.34 10.33
C VAL A 123 3.96 17.65 10.73
N VAL A 124 4.97 17.55 11.58
CA VAL A 124 5.86 18.65 11.99
C VAL A 124 7.31 18.23 11.83
N THR A 125 8.13 19.16 11.37
CA THR A 125 9.59 18.99 11.41
C THR A 125 10.14 19.41 12.77
N ARG A 126 10.99 18.58 13.34
CA ARG A 126 11.73 18.81 14.58
C ARG A 126 13.22 18.81 14.26
N TYR A 127 13.93 19.80 14.79
CA TYR A 127 15.37 19.93 14.65
C TYR A 127 16.04 19.33 15.89
N GLY A 128 17.09 18.55 15.69
CA GLY A 128 17.93 18.02 16.75
C GLY A 128 19.40 18.30 16.46
N VAL A 129 20.18 18.54 17.51
CA VAL A 129 21.63 18.66 17.47
C VAL A 129 22.23 17.81 18.59
N LYS A 130 23.50 17.41 18.47
CA LYS A 130 24.25 16.86 19.59
C LYS A 130 24.87 18.02 20.36
N ILE A 131 24.74 18.01 21.68
CA ILE A 131 25.31 19.04 22.55
C ILE A 131 26.60 18.48 23.15
N ALA A 132 27.72 19.19 22.95
CA ALA A 132 29.00 18.88 23.56
C ALA A 132 28.98 19.20 25.05
N ASP A 133 30.00 18.74 25.79
CA ASP A 133 30.17 19.04 27.22
C ASP A 133 30.30 20.55 27.50
N SER A 134 30.68 21.34 26.49
CA SER A 134 30.70 22.81 26.56
C SER A 134 29.31 23.47 26.59
N GLY A 135 28.24 22.71 26.34
CA GLY A 135 26.88 23.23 26.18
C GLY A 135 26.59 23.80 24.78
N VAL A 136 27.55 23.73 23.86
CA VAL A 136 27.40 24.18 22.47
C VAL A 136 27.05 22.98 21.58
N ALA A 137 26.31 23.22 20.49
CA ALA A 137 26.04 22.20 19.49
C ALA A 137 27.35 21.77 18.81
N GLU A 138 27.55 20.46 18.65
CA GLU A 138 28.65 19.92 17.86
C GLU A 138 28.43 20.18 16.36
N ASP A 139 29.52 20.45 15.65
CA ASP A 139 29.52 20.66 14.20
C ASP A 139 28.98 19.43 13.46
N ASP A 140 28.27 19.67 12.36
CA ASP A 140 27.68 18.64 11.49
C ASP A 140 26.72 17.64 12.19
N THR A 141 26.11 18.05 13.29
CA THR A 141 25.14 17.21 14.04
C THR A 141 23.68 17.62 13.92
N LEU A 142 23.35 18.61 13.07
CA LEU A 142 21.98 19.00 12.79
C LEU A 142 21.21 17.85 12.13
N ARG A 143 20.06 17.50 12.68
CA ARG A 143 19.16 16.45 12.21
C ARG A 143 17.74 16.97 12.10
N LEU A 144 17.14 16.80 10.93
CA LEU A 144 15.76 17.15 10.65
C LEU A 144 14.91 15.88 10.69
N MET A 145 13.88 15.89 11.53
CA MET A 145 13.02 14.75 11.77
C MET A 145 11.56 15.13 11.66
N GLU A 146 10.81 14.44 10.80
CA GLU A 146 9.36 14.53 10.81
C GLU A 146 8.78 13.74 11.99
N ARG A 147 7.72 14.30 12.58
CA ARG A 147 6.84 13.63 13.52
C ARG A 147 5.40 13.92 13.18
N ALA A 148 4.53 12.92 13.26
CA ALA A 148 3.10 13.14 13.25
C ALA A 148 2.69 13.82 14.56
N ARG A 149 1.75 14.78 14.49
CA ARG A 149 1.37 15.59 15.65
C ARG A 149 0.63 14.80 16.72
N ALA A 150 0.83 15.22 17.96
CA ALA A 150 0.02 14.81 19.09
C ALA A 150 -1.49 15.06 18.87
N GLY A 151 -2.33 14.21 19.43
CA GLY A 151 -3.80 14.29 19.34
C GLY A 151 -4.40 13.43 18.22
N LEU A 152 -3.59 12.87 17.33
CA LEU A 152 -4.05 11.92 16.33
C LEU A 152 -4.37 10.56 16.97
N THR A 153 -5.43 9.93 16.50
CA THR A 153 -5.78 8.55 16.83
C THR A 153 -5.67 7.70 15.59
N VAL A 154 -5.02 6.54 15.72
CA VAL A 154 -4.94 5.54 14.67
C VAL A 154 -5.55 4.22 15.14
N ALA A 155 -6.16 3.48 14.21
CA ALA A 155 -6.85 2.23 14.46
C ALA A 155 -6.25 1.10 13.60
N ALA A 156 -5.94 -0.02 14.24
CA ALA A 156 -5.43 -1.24 13.61
C ALA A 156 -6.40 -2.41 13.86
N PRO A 157 -7.16 -2.83 12.83
CA PRO A 157 -7.91 -4.08 12.89
C PRO A 157 -7.00 -5.28 13.17
N PHE A 158 -7.47 -6.22 13.98
CA PHE A 158 -6.76 -7.46 14.27
C PHE A 158 -7.69 -8.67 14.23
N GLN A 159 -7.09 -9.83 13.96
CA GLN A 159 -7.74 -11.14 14.01
C GLN A 159 -6.80 -12.14 14.67
N VAL A 160 -7.36 -13.06 15.44
CA VAL A 160 -6.66 -14.13 16.12
C VAL A 160 -7.37 -15.44 15.84
N GLU A 161 -6.65 -16.39 15.26
CA GLU A 161 -7.15 -17.75 15.02
C GLU A 161 -6.50 -18.71 16.02
N SER A 162 -7.24 -19.10 17.05
CA SER A 162 -6.70 -19.90 18.15
C SER A 162 -7.60 -21.08 18.49
N TRP A 163 -7.05 -22.08 19.18
CA TRP A 163 -7.83 -23.12 19.86
C TRP A 163 -7.76 -22.96 21.39
N GLN A 164 -7.12 -21.90 21.87
CA GLN A 164 -7.06 -21.55 23.28
C GLN A 164 -8.39 -20.91 23.72
N PRO A 165 -8.72 -20.93 25.03
CA PRO A 165 -9.93 -20.30 25.53
C PRO A 165 -9.97 -18.80 25.20
N ASP A 166 -11.08 -18.33 24.64
CA ASP A 166 -11.23 -16.94 24.19
C ASP A 166 -11.03 -15.92 25.33
N TRP A 167 -11.42 -16.27 26.56
CA TRP A 167 -11.23 -15.41 27.74
C TRP A 167 -9.75 -15.16 28.04
N ALA A 168 -8.90 -16.19 27.94
CA ALA A 168 -7.47 -16.09 28.25
C ALA A 168 -6.75 -15.29 27.18
N VAL A 169 -7.10 -15.53 25.92
CA VAL A 169 -6.63 -14.74 24.77
C VAL A 169 -7.03 -13.27 24.94
N ALA A 170 -8.31 -12.99 25.21
CA ALA A 170 -8.80 -11.63 25.39
C ALA A 170 -8.15 -10.92 26.60
N LEU A 171 -7.97 -11.62 27.72
CA LEU A 171 -7.34 -11.08 28.94
C LEU A 171 -5.91 -10.63 28.66
N LEU A 172 -5.09 -11.51 28.08
CA LEU A 172 -3.69 -11.21 27.77
C LEU A 172 -3.58 -10.03 26.80
N LEU A 173 -4.39 -10.03 25.73
CA LEU A 173 -4.39 -8.97 24.73
C LEU A 173 -4.82 -7.61 25.32
N GLN A 174 -5.88 -7.59 26.14
CA GLN A 174 -6.35 -6.37 26.83
C GLN A 174 -5.33 -5.85 27.84
N ALA A 175 -4.74 -6.73 28.66
CA ALA A 175 -3.70 -6.36 29.61
C ALA A 175 -2.48 -5.78 28.89
N GLY A 176 -2.02 -6.44 27.81
CA GLY A 176 -0.95 -5.92 26.97
C GLY A 176 -1.27 -4.55 26.37
N ALA A 177 -2.48 -4.34 25.86
CA ALA A 177 -2.88 -3.03 25.34
C ALA A 177 -2.80 -1.93 26.42
N ARG A 178 -3.21 -2.21 27.66
CA ARG A 178 -3.15 -1.24 28.76
C ARG A 178 -1.73 -0.92 29.23
N LEU A 179 -0.77 -1.84 29.05
CA LEU A 179 0.65 -1.65 29.37
C LEU A 179 1.48 -1.00 28.23
N TRP A 180 0.84 -0.70 27.10
CA TRP A 180 1.48 -0.06 25.96
C TRP A 180 1.38 1.48 26.06
N HIS A 181 2.49 2.12 26.42
CA HIS A 181 2.53 3.58 26.67
C HIS A 181 3.29 4.41 25.63
N HIS A 182 4.12 3.80 24.78
CA HIS A 182 4.93 4.52 23.79
C HIS A 182 5.00 3.80 22.45
N THR A 183 4.98 4.56 21.35
CA THR A 183 5.09 4.06 19.97
C THR A 183 6.11 4.85 19.16
N GLY A 184 6.96 4.15 18.41
CA GLY A 184 7.89 4.76 17.47
C GLY A 184 9.30 5.02 18.02
N GLY A 185 10.09 5.83 17.31
CA GLY A 185 11.47 6.15 17.67
C GLY A 185 11.59 7.27 18.72
N SER A 186 12.74 7.36 19.41
CA SER A 186 13.02 8.38 20.42
C SER A 186 12.07 8.37 21.64
N ARG A 187 11.51 7.21 22.01
CA ARG A 187 10.61 7.03 23.17
C ARG A 187 11.23 7.60 24.47
N ARG A 188 12.51 7.31 24.70
CA ARG A 188 13.31 7.80 25.85
C ARG A 188 13.58 9.31 25.83
N ARG A 189 13.26 10.02 24.74
CA ARG A 189 13.39 11.49 24.59
C ARG A 189 12.02 12.17 24.51
N GLY A 190 10.98 11.55 25.07
CA GLY A 190 9.64 12.13 25.20
C GLY A 190 8.78 12.10 23.94
N ALA A 191 9.15 11.33 22.91
CA ALA A 191 8.34 11.15 21.71
C ALA A 191 7.43 9.92 21.82
N GLY A 192 6.30 9.92 21.12
CA GLY A 192 5.50 8.72 20.92
C GLY A 192 4.65 8.25 22.09
N ALA A 193 4.53 9.03 23.17
CA ALA A 193 3.60 8.73 24.26
C ALA A 193 2.16 8.59 23.73
N CYS A 194 1.50 7.50 24.13
CA CYS A 194 0.17 7.12 23.68
C CYS A 194 -0.59 6.34 24.75
N SER A 195 -1.91 6.30 24.61
CA SER A 195 -2.79 5.35 25.31
C SER A 195 -3.41 4.41 24.30
N VAL A 196 -3.49 3.12 24.64
CA VAL A 196 -4.04 2.09 23.75
C VAL A 196 -5.27 1.44 24.36
N SER A 197 -6.30 1.23 23.55
CA SER A 197 -7.51 0.50 23.90
C SER A 197 -7.88 -0.50 22.81
N LEU A 198 -8.60 -1.56 23.19
CA LEU A 198 -9.14 -2.54 22.25
C LEU A 198 -10.65 -2.42 22.20
N THR A 199 -11.23 -2.62 21.02
CA THR A 199 -12.68 -2.74 20.81
C THR A 199 -12.98 -4.05 20.08
N GLY A 200 -14.18 -4.61 20.28
CA GLY A 200 -14.59 -5.89 19.69
C GLY A 200 -14.18 -7.13 20.51
N VAL A 201 -13.55 -6.93 21.67
CA VAL A 201 -13.19 -7.98 22.63
C VAL A 201 -13.72 -7.59 24.02
N THR A 202 -13.98 -8.58 24.87
CA THR A 202 -14.47 -8.34 26.23
C THR A 202 -13.52 -7.39 26.98
N GLU A 203 -14.09 -6.44 27.71
CA GLU A 203 -13.33 -5.45 28.47
C GLU A 203 -12.60 -6.08 29.67
N LEU A 204 -11.42 -5.54 29.99
CA LEU A 204 -10.54 -6.09 31.04
C LEU A 204 -11.23 -6.23 32.42
N PRO A 205 -11.99 -5.24 32.93
CA PRO A 205 -12.67 -5.39 34.22
C PRO A 205 -13.67 -6.55 34.25
N ALA A 206 -14.39 -6.78 33.15
CA ALA A 206 -15.34 -7.88 33.04
C ALA A 206 -14.64 -9.24 33.00
N LEU A 207 -13.53 -9.34 32.25
CA LEU A 207 -12.71 -10.56 32.20
C LEU A 207 -12.15 -10.93 33.58
N ILE A 208 -11.60 -9.95 34.31
CA ILE A 208 -11.07 -10.18 35.66
C ILE A 208 -12.19 -10.64 36.61
N ALA A 209 -13.35 -9.98 36.57
CA ALA A 209 -14.48 -10.34 37.44
C ALA A 209 -15.04 -11.75 37.16
N GLN A 210 -15.02 -12.19 35.90
CA GLN A 210 -15.57 -13.49 35.49
C GLN A 210 -14.59 -14.65 35.66
N HIS A 211 -13.28 -14.40 35.50
CA HIS A 211 -12.26 -15.44 35.38
C HIS A 211 -11.17 -15.35 36.45
N GLN A 212 -11.42 -14.67 37.58
CA GLN A 212 -10.42 -14.47 38.64
C GLN A 212 -9.76 -15.78 39.09
N THR A 213 -10.55 -16.84 39.29
CA THR A 213 -10.04 -18.17 39.70
C THR A 213 -9.30 -18.87 38.56
N ASP A 214 -9.76 -18.71 37.32
CA ASP A 214 -9.18 -19.38 36.15
C ASP A 214 -7.78 -18.82 35.82
N VAL A 215 -7.52 -17.55 36.14
CA VAL A 215 -6.21 -16.90 35.91
C VAL A 215 -5.09 -17.61 36.66
N ALA A 216 -5.31 -17.97 37.93
CA ALA A 216 -4.31 -18.64 38.76
C ALA A 216 -4.02 -20.08 38.30
N GLY A 217 -5.02 -20.76 37.72
CA GLY A 217 -4.91 -22.14 37.23
C GLY A 217 -4.70 -22.28 35.72
N PHE A 218 -4.37 -21.20 35.02
CA PHE A 218 -4.32 -21.21 33.56
C PHE A 218 -3.25 -22.18 33.03
N ALA A 219 -3.63 -23.00 32.05
CA ALA A 219 -2.75 -23.90 31.32
C ALA A 219 -3.03 -23.85 29.82
N LEU A 220 -1.97 -23.96 29.00
CA LEU A 220 -2.09 -23.92 27.54
C LEU A 220 -2.64 -25.25 26.99
N LEU A 221 -3.63 -25.16 26.10
CA LEU A 221 -4.23 -26.34 25.46
C LEU A 221 -3.35 -26.88 24.31
N ALA A 222 -3.24 -28.20 24.21
CA ALA A 222 -2.58 -28.87 23.09
C ALA A 222 -3.34 -28.64 21.76
N PRO A 223 -2.64 -28.64 20.60
CA PRO A 223 -3.29 -28.48 19.30
C PRO A 223 -4.29 -29.62 19.02
N PRO A 224 -5.45 -29.32 18.42
CA PRO A 224 -6.40 -30.36 18.03
C PRO A 224 -5.78 -31.27 16.95
N ALA A 225 -6.09 -32.58 17.01
CA ALA A 225 -5.67 -33.53 15.99
C ALA A 225 -6.19 -33.12 14.61
N ALA A 226 -5.37 -33.29 13.56
CA ALA A 226 -5.79 -32.99 12.20
C ALA A 226 -7.02 -33.83 11.84
N PRO A 227 -8.07 -33.25 11.24
CA PRO A 227 -9.23 -34.02 10.82
C PRO A 227 -8.78 -35.11 9.84
N ALA A 228 -9.19 -36.35 10.11
CA ALA A 228 -8.97 -37.46 9.19
C ALA A 228 -9.60 -37.11 7.84
N ALA A 229 -8.91 -37.41 6.75
CA ALA A 229 -9.43 -37.21 5.40
C ALA A 229 -10.77 -37.97 5.29
N SER A 230 -11.87 -37.24 5.20
CA SER A 230 -13.20 -37.81 5.03
C SER A 230 -13.24 -38.60 3.72
N SER A 231 -13.68 -39.85 3.80
CA SER A 231 -13.90 -40.71 2.64
C SER A 231 -14.84 -40.06 1.63
N ASN A 232 -14.46 -40.13 0.36
CA ASN A 232 -15.18 -39.60 -0.79
C ASN A 232 -16.67 -39.99 -0.73
N SER A 233 -17.56 -39.00 -0.73
CA SER A 233 -18.96 -39.20 -1.12
C SER A 233 -19.06 -39.00 -2.64
N ASP A 234 -19.62 -39.99 -3.33
CA ASP A 234 -19.99 -39.93 -4.74
C ASP A 234 -21.18 -38.97 -4.92
N ALA A 235 -20.91 -37.67 -4.88
CA ALA A 235 -21.86 -36.66 -5.33
C ALA A 235 -21.74 -36.52 -6.85
N GLU A 236 -22.86 -36.40 -7.56
CA GLU A 236 -22.92 -36.26 -9.02
C GLU A 236 -22.05 -35.09 -9.50
N ALA A 237 -20.85 -35.40 -9.95
CA ALA A 237 -19.88 -34.44 -10.45
C ALA A 237 -20.29 -34.00 -11.87
N ASN A 238 -20.34 -32.69 -12.11
CA ASN A 238 -20.66 -32.14 -13.41
C ASN A 238 -19.37 -31.95 -14.24
N ASP A 239 -19.24 -32.64 -15.37
CA ASP A 239 -18.05 -32.57 -16.24
C ASP A 239 -18.01 -31.26 -17.08
N ALA A 240 -19.01 -30.39 -16.95
CA ALA A 240 -19.00 -29.07 -17.60
C ALA A 240 -17.86 -28.19 -17.05
N THR A 241 -17.08 -27.61 -17.97
CA THR A 241 -16.03 -26.65 -17.64
C THR A 241 -16.64 -25.35 -17.09
N ARG A 242 -16.36 -25.05 -15.82
CA ARG A 242 -16.72 -23.80 -15.16
C ARG A 242 -15.55 -22.85 -15.13
N ARG A 243 -15.84 -21.56 -15.26
CA ARG A 243 -14.83 -20.51 -15.28
C ARG A 243 -15.23 -19.32 -14.43
N ALA A 244 -14.29 -18.81 -13.65
CA ALA A 244 -14.47 -17.58 -12.90
C ALA A 244 -13.28 -16.64 -13.11
N VAL A 245 -13.55 -15.34 -13.19
CA VAL A 245 -12.53 -14.30 -13.14
C VAL A 245 -12.39 -13.85 -11.69
N VAL A 246 -11.16 -13.88 -11.18
CA VAL A 246 -10.80 -13.39 -9.85
C VAL A 246 -10.08 -12.06 -10.02
N THR A 247 -10.76 -10.96 -9.67
CA THR A 247 -10.13 -9.65 -9.55
C THR A 247 -9.54 -9.49 -8.16
N VAL A 248 -8.24 -9.21 -8.10
CA VAL A 248 -7.46 -9.02 -6.88
C VAL A 248 -7.11 -7.55 -6.74
N THR A 249 -7.75 -6.85 -5.81
CA THR A 249 -7.39 -5.47 -5.45
C THR A 249 -6.47 -5.50 -4.24
N THR A 250 -5.26 -4.96 -4.39
CA THR A 250 -4.26 -4.92 -3.30
C THR A 250 -4.62 -3.82 -2.30
N LEU A 251 -4.99 -4.19 -1.07
CA LEU A 251 -5.31 -3.22 0.00
C LEU A 251 -4.05 -2.84 0.80
N LEU A 252 -3.12 -3.78 0.91
CA LEU A 252 -1.75 -3.59 1.40
C LEU A 252 -0.75 -4.10 0.37
N PRO A 253 0.53 -3.68 0.43
CA PRO A 253 1.53 -4.15 -0.53
C PRO A 253 1.63 -5.67 -0.49
N VAL A 254 1.77 -6.31 -1.65
CA VAL A 254 1.82 -7.77 -1.74
C VAL A 254 3.25 -8.21 -2.05
N LEU A 255 3.82 -9.02 -1.16
CA LEU A 255 5.13 -9.63 -1.36
C LEU A 255 4.99 -10.89 -2.23
N SER A 256 5.25 -10.73 -3.52
CA SER A 256 5.31 -11.81 -4.50
C SER A 256 6.78 -12.08 -4.83
N THR A 257 7.47 -12.90 -4.03
CA THR A 257 8.93 -13.06 -4.14
C THR A 257 9.33 -13.86 -5.39
N ARG A 258 10.25 -13.31 -6.18
CA ARG A 258 10.92 -13.98 -7.31
C ARG A 258 12.17 -14.73 -6.87
N SER A 259 13.04 -14.05 -6.15
CA SER A 259 14.36 -14.51 -5.70
C SER A 259 14.81 -13.69 -4.48
N VAL A 260 15.86 -14.15 -3.82
CA VAL A 260 16.57 -13.38 -2.78
C VAL A 260 18.00 -13.18 -3.27
N GLU A 261 18.41 -11.93 -3.40
CA GLU A 261 19.72 -11.48 -3.89
C GLU A 261 20.40 -10.67 -2.78
N GLY A 262 21.28 -11.30 -2.00
CA GLY A 262 21.85 -10.69 -0.79
C GLY A 262 20.75 -10.31 0.20
N ASN A 263 20.68 -9.04 0.59
CA ASN A 263 19.68 -8.48 1.50
C ASN A 263 18.41 -7.94 0.78
N VAL A 264 18.24 -8.27 -0.50
CA VAL A 264 17.09 -7.82 -1.31
C VAL A 264 16.23 -9.01 -1.72
N ALA A 265 14.97 -9.04 -1.28
CA ALA A 265 13.99 -9.96 -1.85
C ALA A 265 13.36 -9.31 -3.10
N ARG A 266 13.68 -9.84 -4.28
CA ARG A 266 13.17 -9.37 -5.56
C ARG A 266 11.71 -9.77 -5.74
N GLY A 267 10.94 -8.90 -6.37
CA GLY A 267 9.50 -9.04 -6.54
C GLY A 267 9.09 -9.49 -7.94
N LEU A 268 7.96 -10.17 -8.05
CA LEU A 268 7.22 -10.39 -9.29
C LEU A 268 6.15 -9.29 -9.43
N PRO A 269 5.88 -8.80 -10.66
CA PRO A 269 4.83 -7.82 -10.91
C PRO A 269 3.41 -8.42 -10.94
N PHE A 270 3.28 -9.69 -10.59
CA PHE A 270 2.03 -10.45 -10.57
C PHE A 270 2.03 -11.39 -9.37
N VAL A 271 0.86 -11.93 -9.00
CA VAL A 271 0.77 -12.98 -7.98
C VAL A 271 0.65 -14.35 -8.64
N PRO A 272 1.57 -15.30 -8.37
CA PRO A 272 1.52 -16.62 -8.99
C PRO A 272 0.24 -17.38 -8.69
N GLY A 273 -0.25 -18.16 -9.66
CA GLY A 273 -1.42 -19.04 -9.50
C GLY A 273 -1.23 -20.04 -8.35
N SER A 274 0.02 -20.49 -8.11
CA SER A 274 0.40 -21.30 -6.95
C SER A 274 0.13 -20.66 -5.57
N SER A 275 -0.02 -19.33 -5.50
CA SER A 275 -0.40 -18.60 -4.28
C SER A 275 -1.91 -18.50 -4.08
N LEU A 276 -2.69 -18.55 -5.18
CA LEU A 276 -4.15 -18.51 -5.17
C LEU A 276 -4.77 -19.91 -5.08
N LEU A 277 -4.13 -20.91 -5.68
CA LEU A 277 -4.58 -22.30 -5.70
C LEU A 277 -4.92 -22.87 -4.30
N PRO A 278 -4.14 -22.59 -3.22
CA PRO A 278 -4.50 -23.06 -1.87
C PRO A 278 -5.83 -22.50 -1.35
N LEU A 279 -6.24 -21.29 -1.76
CA LEU A 279 -7.54 -20.72 -1.39
C LEU A 279 -8.67 -21.48 -2.09
N VAL A 280 -8.53 -21.74 -3.39
CA VAL A 280 -9.48 -22.52 -4.19
C VAL A 280 -9.57 -23.96 -3.68
N ALA A 281 -8.43 -24.60 -3.43
CA ALA A 281 -8.39 -25.97 -2.90
C ALA A 281 -9.08 -26.09 -1.53
N ARG A 282 -8.91 -25.09 -0.65
CA ARG A 282 -9.59 -25.06 0.66
C ARG A 282 -11.10 -24.88 0.53
N ALA A 283 -11.56 -24.08 -0.43
CA ALA A 283 -12.99 -23.91 -0.71
C ALA A 283 -13.63 -25.22 -1.22
N ILE A 284 -12.91 -25.98 -2.05
CA ILE A 284 -13.38 -27.28 -2.57
C ILE A 284 -13.35 -28.37 -1.49
N GLY A 285 -12.37 -28.35 -0.59
CA GLY A 285 -12.26 -29.32 0.51
C GLY A 285 -11.56 -30.62 0.09
N GLY A 286 -12.05 -31.77 0.58
CA GLY A 286 -11.33 -33.05 0.52
C GLY A 286 -10.95 -33.54 -0.89
N ARG A 287 -11.80 -33.26 -1.90
CA ARG A 287 -11.59 -33.64 -3.30
C ARG A 287 -10.57 -32.79 -4.04
N ALA A 288 -10.11 -31.66 -3.48
CA ALA A 288 -9.22 -30.74 -4.18
C ALA A 288 -7.91 -31.43 -4.63
N THR A 289 -7.36 -32.33 -3.82
CA THR A 289 -6.08 -32.99 -4.11
C THR A 289 -6.16 -33.90 -5.35
N SER A 290 -7.23 -34.68 -5.50
CA SER A 290 -7.41 -35.55 -6.68
C SER A 290 -7.64 -34.72 -7.94
N LEU A 291 -8.54 -33.72 -7.86
CA LEU A 291 -8.86 -32.82 -8.98
C LEU A 291 -7.63 -32.04 -9.47
N ILE A 292 -6.75 -31.59 -8.56
CA ILE A 292 -5.47 -30.95 -8.92
C ILE A 292 -4.54 -31.94 -9.64
N ARG A 293 -4.41 -33.17 -9.13
CA ARG A 293 -3.53 -34.20 -9.72
C ARG A 293 -3.99 -34.62 -11.11
N GLU A 294 -5.30 -34.70 -11.32
CA GLU A 294 -5.93 -35.03 -12.60
C GLU A 294 -5.93 -33.84 -13.58
N GLY A 295 -5.57 -32.64 -13.10
CA GLY A 295 -5.53 -31.43 -13.93
C GLY A 295 -6.91 -30.91 -14.32
N ARG A 296 -7.92 -31.18 -13.48
CA ARG A 296 -9.31 -30.69 -13.57
C ARG A 296 -9.50 -29.30 -12.95
N ILE A 297 -8.49 -28.80 -12.25
CA ILE A 297 -8.45 -27.44 -11.71
C ILE A 297 -7.25 -26.72 -12.29
N ALA A 298 -7.42 -25.47 -12.69
CA ALA A 298 -6.36 -24.55 -13.08
C ALA A 298 -6.62 -23.16 -12.53
N VAL A 299 -5.62 -22.58 -11.85
CA VAL A 299 -5.65 -21.21 -11.36
C VAL A 299 -4.50 -20.44 -12.00
N THR A 300 -4.81 -19.44 -12.81
CA THR A 300 -3.78 -18.66 -13.52
C THR A 300 -3.05 -17.70 -12.58
N ASP A 301 -1.90 -17.20 -13.03
CA ASP A 301 -1.26 -16.06 -12.40
C ASP A 301 -2.23 -14.85 -12.41
N ALA A 302 -2.34 -14.15 -11.27
CA ALA A 302 -3.03 -12.88 -11.17
C ALA A 302 -2.11 -11.77 -11.69
N VAL A 303 -2.30 -11.46 -12.96
CA VAL A 303 -1.49 -10.52 -13.75
C VAL A 303 -2.06 -9.12 -13.68
N PRO A 304 -1.27 -8.07 -13.97
CA PRO A 304 -1.75 -6.68 -13.99
C PRO A 304 -3.03 -6.52 -14.79
N ALA A 305 -4.00 -5.80 -14.21
CA ALA A 305 -5.28 -5.50 -14.85
C ALA A 305 -5.69 -4.05 -14.54
N PRO A 306 -5.03 -3.05 -15.15
CA PRO A 306 -5.35 -1.65 -14.91
C PRO A 306 -6.78 -1.33 -15.35
N LEU A 307 -7.39 -0.34 -14.68
CA LEU A 307 -8.65 0.25 -15.12
C LEU A 307 -8.36 1.13 -16.33
N LEU A 308 -8.87 0.74 -17.50
CA LEU A 308 -8.73 1.53 -18.72
C LEU A 308 -10.02 2.31 -19.00
N PRO A 309 -9.94 3.55 -19.53
CA PRO A 309 -11.12 4.32 -19.92
C PRO A 309 -11.94 3.58 -20.99
N GLY A 310 -13.25 3.46 -20.78
CA GLY A 310 -14.19 2.80 -21.70
C GLY A 310 -14.97 3.78 -22.58
N GLY A 311 -14.41 4.95 -22.90
CA GLY A 311 -15.16 6.07 -23.49
C GLY A 311 -16.19 6.63 -22.49
N ASP A 312 -17.46 6.69 -22.87
CA ASP A 312 -18.58 7.13 -22.01
C ASP A 312 -18.95 6.12 -20.91
N GLN A 313 -18.33 4.94 -20.88
CA GLN A 313 -18.57 3.91 -19.88
C GLN A 313 -17.58 4.00 -18.70
N ALA A 314 -18.01 3.51 -17.54
CA ALA A 314 -17.16 3.40 -16.37
C ALA A 314 -15.88 2.59 -16.70
N PRO A 315 -14.71 2.96 -16.15
CA PRO A 315 -13.47 2.24 -16.40
C PRO A 315 -13.58 0.75 -16.05
N VAL A 316 -13.09 -0.13 -16.94
CA VAL A 316 -13.12 -1.59 -16.74
C VAL A 316 -11.70 -2.10 -16.55
N ALA A 317 -11.52 -3.06 -15.65
CA ALA A 317 -10.24 -3.73 -15.45
C ALA A 317 -9.94 -4.66 -16.63
N VAL A 318 -8.86 -4.39 -17.35
CA VAL A 318 -8.47 -5.16 -18.54
C VAL A 318 -7.28 -6.06 -18.20
N ARG A 319 -7.50 -7.38 -18.18
CA ARG A 319 -6.43 -8.37 -17.94
C ARG A 319 -5.36 -8.27 -19.02
N LEU A 320 -4.13 -7.98 -18.61
CA LEU A 320 -3.00 -7.90 -19.54
C LEU A 320 -2.31 -9.26 -19.73
N SER A 321 -1.57 -9.42 -20.83
CA SER A 321 -0.71 -10.57 -21.10
C SER A 321 0.73 -10.11 -21.41
N PRO A 322 1.75 -10.94 -21.16
CA PRO A 322 3.15 -10.58 -21.48
C PRO A 322 3.33 -10.33 -22.98
N LEU A 323 3.94 -9.24 -23.42
CA LEU A 323 3.99 -8.95 -24.86
C LEU A 323 4.66 -10.09 -25.68
N PRO A 324 4.10 -10.47 -26.85
CA PRO A 324 4.73 -11.44 -27.74
C PRO A 324 6.14 -11.02 -28.13
N ARG A 325 7.11 -11.93 -28.02
CA ARG A 325 8.52 -11.66 -28.32
C ARG A 325 8.81 -11.39 -29.80
N THR A 326 7.85 -11.68 -30.66
CA THR A 326 7.93 -11.33 -32.07
C THR A 326 7.70 -9.85 -32.33
N LEU A 327 7.13 -9.10 -31.37
CA LEU A 327 6.98 -7.66 -31.50
C LEU A 327 8.31 -6.95 -31.27
N LEU A 328 8.85 -6.37 -32.34
CA LEU A 328 10.11 -5.65 -32.34
C LEU A 328 9.88 -4.14 -32.51
N SER A 329 10.76 -3.34 -31.91
CA SER A 329 10.78 -1.88 -32.01
C SER A 329 12.18 -1.38 -32.41
N PRO A 330 12.28 -0.37 -33.30
CA PRO A 330 13.55 0.23 -33.70
C PRO A 330 14.16 1.10 -32.59
N ASP A 331 13.35 1.75 -31.75
CA ASP A 331 13.82 2.58 -30.63
C ASP A 331 14.12 1.76 -29.37
N LYS A 332 14.99 0.75 -29.51
CA LYS A 332 15.51 -0.08 -28.40
C LYS A 332 14.43 -0.68 -27.49
N GLY A 333 13.21 -0.92 -28.00
CA GLY A 333 12.10 -1.48 -27.23
C GLY A 333 11.18 -0.45 -26.57
N ARG A 334 11.26 0.83 -26.94
CA ARG A 334 10.46 1.94 -26.36
C ARG A 334 9.36 2.49 -27.27
N ALA A 335 8.91 1.71 -28.26
CA ALA A 335 7.85 2.14 -29.19
C ALA A 335 6.60 2.75 -28.52
N TRP A 336 6.28 2.36 -27.28
CA TRP A 336 5.14 2.90 -26.51
C TRP A 336 5.34 4.35 -26.00
N GLU A 337 6.58 4.83 -25.85
CA GLU A 337 6.87 6.23 -25.46
C GLU A 337 6.68 7.19 -26.64
N VAL A 338 6.90 6.70 -27.86
CA VAL A 338 7.00 7.53 -29.09
C VAL A 338 5.81 7.30 -30.04
N GLY A 339 4.98 6.27 -29.80
CA GLY A 339 3.84 5.92 -30.65
C GLY A 339 4.23 5.33 -32.01
N GLU A 340 5.41 4.72 -32.09
CA GLU A 340 5.95 4.16 -33.34
C GLU A 340 5.34 2.81 -33.73
N ALA A 341 5.40 2.50 -35.03
CA ALA A 341 5.01 1.20 -35.58
C ALA A 341 5.99 0.08 -35.15
N LEU A 342 5.42 -1.07 -34.81
CA LEU A 342 6.13 -2.31 -34.49
C LEU A 342 6.37 -3.13 -35.76
N VAL A 343 7.27 -4.11 -35.65
CA VAL A 343 7.49 -5.14 -36.67
C VAL A 343 7.25 -6.51 -36.07
N ASP A 344 6.61 -7.41 -36.82
CA ASP A 344 6.49 -8.82 -36.46
C ASP A 344 7.70 -9.62 -36.97
N ALA A 345 8.47 -10.17 -36.03
CA ALA A 345 9.65 -10.99 -36.31
C ALA A 345 9.35 -12.26 -37.13
N LEU A 346 8.10 -12.72 -37.18
CA LEU A 346 7.69 -13.84 -38.05
C LEU A 346 7.72 -13.49 -39.54
N GLU A 347 7.62 -12.20 -39.89
CA GLU A 347 7.74 -11.70 -41.26
C GLU A 347 9.19 -11.32 -41.62
N GLY A 348 10.03 -11.11 -40.61
CA GLY A 348 11.46 -10.83 -40.75
C GLY A 348 11.99 -10.04 -39.56
N VAL A 349 13.32 -10.08 -39.35
CA VAL A 349 13.98 -9.35 -38.25
C VAL A 349 14.83 -8.23 -38.84
N PRO A 350 14.35 -6.97 -38.86
CA PRO A 350 15.13 -5.84 -39.32
C PRO A 350 16.34 -5.57 -38.42
N ALA A 351 17.43 -5.07 -39.01
CA ALA A 351 18.62 -4.71 -38.25
C ALA A 351 18.34 -3.56 -37.26
N GLY A 352 18.88 -3.68 -36.04
CA GLY A 352 18.75 -2.65 -35.00
C GLY A 352 17.48 -2.73 -34.15
N CYS A 353 16.48 -3.51 -34.55
CA CYS A 353 15.26 -3.69 -33.78
C CYS A 353 15.46 -4.59 -32.54
N LYS A 354 14.72 -4.32 -31.47
CA LYS A 354 14.71 -5.12 -30.23
C LYS A 354 13.30 -5.52 -29.83
N ALA A 355 13.16 -6.69 -29.23
CA ALA A 355 11.88 -7.16 -28.70
C ALA A 355 11.36 -6.24 -27.60
N VAL A 356 10.06 -5.91 -27.65
CA VAL A 356 9.40 -5.12 -26.63
C VAL A 356 9.13 -6.00 -25.40
N SER A 357 9.37 -5.46 -24.21
CA SER A 357 9.09 -6.13 -22.93
C SER A 357 8.02 -5.40 -22.16
N GLY A 358 7.17 -6.13 -21.44
CA GLY A 358 6.11 -5.54 -20.63
C GLY A 358 4.84 -6.39 -20.67
N TRP A 359 3.75 -5.78 -20.23
CA TRP A 359 2.42 -6.37 -20.27
C TRP A 359 1.55 -5.54 -21.19
N GLY A 360 0.64 -6.16 -21.92
CA GLY A 360 -0.32 -5.43 -22.72
C GLY A 360 -1.57 -6.22 -23.04
N ALA A 361 -2.58 -5.52 -23.52
CA ALA A 361 -3.78 -6.10 -24.07
C ALA A 361 -4.09 -5.40 -25.40
N VAL A 362 -4.73 -6.13 -26.30
CA VAL A 362 -5.25 -5.54 -27.54
C VAL A 362 -6.59 -4.89 -27.23
N VAL A 363 -6.67 -3.57 -27.43
CA VAL A 363 -7.87 -2.76 -27.26
C VAL A 363 -8.00 -1.89 -28.50
N ASP A 364 -9.18 -1.88 -29.12
CA ASP A 364 -9.45 -1.14 -30.36
C ASP A 364 -8.44 -1.42 -31.49
N GLY A 365 -7.99 -2.67 -31.59
CA GLY A 365 -7.04 -3.10 -32.62
C GLY A 365 -5.60 -2.63 -32.40
N GLN A 366 -5.24 -2.11 -31.21
CA GLN A 366 -3.88 -1.68 -30.87
C GLN A 366 -3.43 -2.26 -29.53
N TRP A 367 -2.12 -2.37 -29.32
CA TRP A 367 -1.58 -2.76 -28.01
C TRP A 367 -1.62 -1.58 -27.03
N ARG A 368 -2.34 -1.77 -25.92
CA ARG A 368 -2.22 -0.92 -24.72
C ARG A 368 -1.16 -1.53 -23.80
N MET A 369 0.00 -0.91 -23.73
CA MET A 369 1.15 -1.41 -22.97
C MET A 369 1.18 -0.81 -21.57
N PHE A 370 1.43 -1.65 -20.57
CA PHE A 370 1.61 -1.26 -19.19
C PHE A 370 2.89 -1.86 -18.63
N GLN A 371 3.65 -1.04 -17.92
CA GLN A 371 4.82 -1.49 -17.18
C GLN A 371 4.52 -1.44 -15.67
N PRO A 372 4.31 -2.60 -15.01
CA PRO A 372 4.03 -2.64 -13.59
C PRO A 372 5.21 -2.07 -12.79
N ARG A 373 4.92 -1.14 -11.89
CA ARG A 373 5.91 -0.57 -10.98
C ARG A 373 5.87 -1.33 -9.65
N LEU A 374 7.01 -1.88 -9.24
CA LEU A 374 7.21 -2.42 -7.90
C LEU A 374 7.66 -1.31 -6.96
N ALA A 375 7.20 -1.35 -5.71
CA ALA A 375 7.72 -0.50 -4.65
C ALA A 375 8.81 -1.25 -3.89
N VAL A 376 9.85 -0.54 -3.42
CA VAL A 376 10.85 -1.10 -2.51
C VAL A 376 10.48 -0.71 -1.08
N THR A 377 10.38 -1.66 -0.16
CA THR A 377 10.22 -1.39 1.28
C THR A 377 11.46 -1.83 2.04
N ALA A 378 11.97 -0.99 2.93
CA ALA A 378 13.15 -1.28 3.75
C ALA A 378 12.73 -1.64 5.18
N HIS A 379 13.50 -2.55 5.78
CA HIS A 379 13.26 -3.12 7.09
C HIS A 379 14.58 -3.28 7.84
N ASN A 380 14.50 -3.19 9.16
CA ASN A 380 15.65 -3.35 10.04
C ASN A 380 15.32 -4.28 11.21
N SER A 381 16.20 -5.24 11.47
CA SER A 381 16.22 -5.98 12.73
C SER A 381 16.80 -5.08 13.83
N ILE A 382 16.11 -5.01 14.97
CA ILE A 382 16.48 -4.21 16.13
C ILE A 382 16.88 -5.17 17.26
N ASP A 383 18.00 -4.87 17.91
CA ASP A 383 18.40 -5.49 19.17
C ASP A 383 17.50 -4.98 20.30
N ASP A 384 16.83 -5.89 21.02
CA ASP A 384 15.82 -5.53 22.01
C ASP A 384 16.41 -4.87 23.27
N ASP A 385 17.63 -5.22 23.67
CA ASP A 385 18.25 -4.64 24.87
C ASP A 385 18.84 -3.25 24.56
N ALA A 386 19.62 -3.17 23.48
CA ALA A 386 20.26 -1.94 23.04
C ALA A 386 19.26 -0.96 22.38
N GLN A 387 18.12 -1.45 21.90
CA GLN A 387 17.13 -0.72 21.10
C GLN A 387 17.79 -0.04 19.89
N ARG A 388 18.72 -0.75 19.24
CA ARG A 388 19.50 -0.29 18.08
C ARG A 388 19.41 -1.29 16.92
N PRO A 389 19.50 -0.86 15.66
CA PRO A 389 19.60 -1.78 14.54
C PRO A 389 20.81 -2.72 14.69
N LEU A 390 20.65 -3.99 14.32
CA LEU A 390 21.76 -4.93 14.17
C LEU A 390 22.62 -4.54 12.96
N ASP A 391 23.93 -4.77 13.03
CA ASP A 391 24.89 -4.37 11.99
C ASP A 391 24.58 -4.97 10.59
N ASN A 392 23.99 -6.17 10.56
CA ASN A 392 23.54 -6.87 9.35
C ASN A 392 22.00 -6.94 9.25
N GLY A 393 21.28 -6.14 10.02
CA GLY A 393 19.82 -6.22 10.16
C GLY A 393 19.02 -5.54 9.05
N LEU A 394 19.66 -4.83 8.11
CA LEU A 394 18.97 -4.10 7.04
C LEU A 394 18.67 -5.01 5.83
N TYR A 395 17.39 -5.15 5.49
CA TYR A 395 16.93 -5.84 4.29
C TYR A 395 15.81 -5.08 3.58
N THR A 396 15.61 -5.38 2.30
CA THR A 396 14.60 -4.71 1.49
C THR A 396 13.75 -5.71 0.71
N PHE A 397 12.51 -5.34 0.45
CA PHE A 397 11.57 -6.11 -0.33
C PHE A 397 11.07 -5.30 -1.52
N GLU A 398 11.09 -5.92 -2.70
CA GLU A 398 10.32 -5.44 -3.85
C GLU A 398 8.90 -6.03 -3.78
N VAL A 399 7.90 -5.16 -3.73
CA VAL A 399 6.50 -5.52 -3.51
C VAL A 399 5.60 -4.93 -4.58
N ILE A 400 4.51 -5.62 -4.88
CA ILE A 400 3.40 -5.03 -5.64
C ILE A 400 2.78 -3.96 -4.73
N PRO A 401 2.72 -2.68 -5.13
CA PRO A 401 2.14 -1.63 -4.32
C PRO A 401 0.69 -1.92 -4.00
N ALA A 402 0.20 -1.33 -2.92
CA ALA A 402 -1.23 -1.32 -2.65
C ALA A 402 -1.95 -0.37 -3.64
N GLY A 403 -3.26 -0.55 -3.84
CA GLY A 403 -4.08 0.17 -4.82
C GLY A 403 -4.01 -0.40 -6.24
N GLN A 404 -3.21 -1.45 -6.47
CA GLN A 404 -3.11 -2.15 -7.74
C GLN A 404 -4.22 -3.18 -7.91
N THR A 405 -4.70 -3.32 -9.15
CA THR A 405 -5.65 -4.34 -9.56
C THR A 405 -4.96 -5.38 -10.44
N LEU A 406 -5.14 -6.66 -10.08
CA LEU A 406 -4.67 -7.82 -10.83
C LEU A 406 -5.86 -8.73 -11.18
N GLN A 407 -5.75 -9.55 -12.22
CA GLN A 407 -6.77 -10.54 -12.58
C GLN A 407 -6.20 -11.92 -12.83
N ALA A 408 -6.79 -12.92 -12.18
CA ALA A 408 -6.60 -14.34 -12.45
C ALA A 408 -7.89 -14.97 -12.98
N GLU A 409 -7.76 -16.19 -13.48
CA GLU A 409 -8.86 -17.04 -13.91
C GLU A 409 -8.78 -18.36 -13.14
N VAL A 410 -9.94 -18.87 -12.74
CA VAL A 410 -10.11 -20.20 -12.19
C VAL A 410 -10.90 -21.02 -13.20
N GLY A 411 -10.31 -22.09 -13.70
CA GLY A 411 -10.97 -23.09 -14.53
C GLY A 411 -11.13 -24.38 -13.74
N CYS A 412 -12.34 -24.92 -13.72
CA CYS A 412 -12.70 -26.10 -12.95
C CYS A 412 -13.56 -27.05 -13.80
N GLU A 413 -13.32 -28.34 -13.67
CA GLU A 413 -14.11 -29.44 -14.24
C GLU A 413 -14.47 -30.42 -13.13
N ALA A 414 -15.58 -31.16 -13.26
CA ALA A 414 -16.00 -32.19 -12.31
C ALA A 414 -16.27 -31.69 -10.86
N LEU A 415 -16.57 -30.40 -10.70
CA LEU A 415 -17.06 -29.83 -9.44
C LEU A 415 -18.57 -30.01 -9.32
N THR A 416 -19.03 -30.26 -8.11
CA THR A 416 -20.44 -30.14 -7.71
C THR A 416 -20.86 -28.67 -7.64
N ASP A 417 -22.16 -28.40 -7.66
CA ASP A 417 -22.68 -27.04 -7.50
C ASP A 417 -22.29 -26.41 -6.16
N THR A 418 -22.25 -27.20 -5.10
CA THR A 418 -21.82 -26.75 -3.77
C THR A 418 -20.34 -26.37 -3.75
N GLU A 419 -19.47 -27.19 -4.34
CA GLU A 419 -18.04 -26.87 -4.44
C GLU A 419 -17.81 -25.60 -5.29
N TRP A 420 -18.55 -25.44 -6.39
CA TRP A 420 -18.45 -24.24 -7.22
C TRP A 420 -18.94 -22.99 -6.48
N ALA A 421 -20.09 -23.07 -5.79
CA ALA A 421 -20.60 -21.99 -4.96
C ALA A 421 -19.61 -21.60 -3.85
N ALA A 422 -18.91 -22.57 -3.25
CA ALA A 422 -17.86 -22.31 -2.28
C ALA A 422 -16.66 -21.56 -2.88
N VAL A 423 -16.27 -21.88 -4.12
CA VAL A 423 -15.24 -21.13 -4.86
C VAL A 423 -15.70 -19.69 -5.12
N LEU A 424 -16.94 -19.47 -5.56
CA LEU A 424 -17.50 -18.12 -5.77
C LEU A 424 -17.59 -17.31 -4.46
N ALA A 425 -17.87 -17.97 -3.33
CA ALA A 425 -17.91 -17.37 -2.00
C ALA A 425 -16.53 -16.98 -1.44
N LEU A 426 -15.43 -17.23 -2.15
CA LEU A 426 -14.10 -16.73 -1.77
C LEU A 426 -13.95 -15.21 -1.87
N GLY A 427 -14.95 -14.50 -2.40
CA GLY A 427 -15.00 -13.03 -2.42
C GLY A 427 -14.82 -12.39 -1.04
N GLY A 428 -14.34 -11.14 -1.04
CA GLY A 428 -14.06 -10.34 0.14
C GLY A 428 -12.58 -10.24 0.49
N GLU A 429 -12.27 -9.79 1.71
CA GLU A 429 -10.89 -9.58 2.13
C GLU A 429 -10.18 -10.90 2.44
N ARG A 430 -8.98 -11.07 1.91
CA ARG A 430 -8.15 -12.28 2.06
C ARG A 430 -6.68 -11.92 2.24
N ALA A 431 -5.97 -12.82 2.88
CA ALA A 431 -4.52 -12.78 2.98
C ALA A 431 -3.90 -13.53 1.79
N LEU A 432 -2.96 -12.90 1.08
CA LEU A 432 -2.29 -13.41 -0.10
C LEU A 432 -0.78 -13.11 -0.04
N GLY A 433 0.06 -14.09 -0.39
CA GLY A 433 1.51 -13.94 -0.35
C GLY A 433 2.14 -14.16 1.02
N ARG A 434 3.44 -13.83 1.14
CA ARG A 434 4.21 -13.97 2.39
C ARG A 434 4.01 -12.77 3.32
N TYR A 435 4.29 -12.96 4.61
CA TYR A 435 4.19 -11.91 5.65
C TYR A 435 2.82 -11.25 5.77
N SER A 436 1.75 -11.99 5.48
CA SER A 436 0.38 -11.46 5.49
C SER A 436 -0.14 -11.06 6.89
N SER A 437 0.53 -11.51 7.94
CA SER A 437 0.29 -11.13 9.34
C SER A 437 1.10 -9.91 9.80
N GLY A 438 2.01 -9.39 8.97
CA GLY A 438 2.93 -8.27 9.23
C GLY A 438 2.67 -7.05 8.35
N GLY A 439 1.44 -6.82 7.89
CA GLY A 439 1.09 -5.62 7.11
C GLY A 439 1.34 -5.71 5.60
N TYR A 440 1.63 -6.91 5.09
CA TYR A 440 1.62 -7.21 3.66
C TYR A 440 0.40 -8.05 3.29
N GLY A 441 0.16 -8.23 1.99
CA GLY A 441 -0.65 -9.32 1.48
C GLY A 441 -2.16 -9.23 1.72
N LEU A 442 -2.69 -8.15 2.32
CA LEU A 442 -4.13 -7.96 2.38
C LEU A 442 -4.65 -7.55 1.01
N VAL A 443 -5.59 -8.34 0.48
CA VAL A 443 -6.24 -8.11 -0.80
C VAL A 443 -7.74 -8.21 -0.65
N ARG A 444 -8.49 -7.58 -1.55
CA ARG A 444 -9.91 -7.82 -1.76
C ARG A 444 -10.08 -8.65 -3.02
N LEU A 445 -10.77 -9.78 -2.90
CA LEU A 445 -11.14 -10.62 -4.03
C LEU A 445 -12.56 -10.29 -4.47
N SER A 446 -12.75 -10.06 -5.76
CA SER A 446 -14.07 -10.09 -6.41
C SER A 446 -14.05 -11.24 -7.42
N ILE A 447 -15.04 -12.12 -7.34
CA ILE A 447 -15.09 -13.33 -8.15
C ILE A 447 -16.38 -13.28 -8.98
N ALA A 448 -16.21 -13.25 -10.30
CA ALA A 448 -17.32 -13.26 -11.24
C ALA A 448 -17.36 -14.61 -11.96
N ASP A 449 -18.51 -15.27 -11.93
CA ASP A 449 -18.76 -16.45 -12.77
C ASP A 449 -18.86 -16.00 -14.22
N VAL A 450 -18.00 -16.55 -15.07
CA VAL A 450 -17.96 -16.30 -16.51
C VAL A 450 -18.11 -17.61 -17.29
N THR A 451 -18.73 -18.61 -16.65
CA THR A 451 -19.09 -19.87 -17.30
C THR A 451 -20.01 -19.54 -18.45
N SER A 452 -19.50 -19.68 -19.67
CA SER A 452 -20.32 -19.56 -20.86
C SER A 452 -21.28 -20.75 -20.89
N PRO A 453 -22.59 -20.56 -21.15
CA PRO A 453 -23.44 -21.70 -21.44
C PRO A 453 -22.81 -22.45 -22.60
N ALA A 454 -22.75 -23.78 -22.50
CA ALA A 454 -22.28 -24.61 -23.59
C ALA A 454 -23.08 -24.18 -24.84
N VAL A 455 -22.40 -23.58 -25.82
CA VAL A 455 -23.02 -23.42 -27.13
C VAL A 455 -23.27 -24.84 -27.57
N SER A 456 -24.54 -25.25 -27.53
CA SER A 456 -25.00 -26.47 -28.20
C SER A 456 -24.61 -26.30 -29.65
N GLN A 457 -23.42 -26.78 -30.02
CA GLN A 457 -23.11 -27.05 -31.40
C GLN A 457 -24.14 -28.09 -31.80
N SER A 458 -25.14 -27.68 -32.57
CA SER A 458 -26.08 -28.60 -33.19
C SER A 458 -25.25 -29.69 -33.87
N PRO A 459 -25.40 -30.96 -33.51
CA PRO A 459 -24.71 -32.05 -34.18
C PRO A 459 -25.31 -32.14 -35.60
N GLY A 460 -24.73 -31.42 -36.56
CA GLY A 460 -25.32 -31.27 -37.87
C GLY A 460 -24.64 -30.30 -38.85
N GLN A 461 -23.70 -29.46 -38.42
CA GLN A 461 -22.79 -28.80 -39.37
C GLN A 461 -21.53 -29.66 -39.49
N SER A 462 -21.43 -30.37 -40.60
CA SER A 462 -20.27 -31.15 -40.96
C SER A 462 -19.02 -30.27 -41.01
N ASP A 463 -18.03 -30.56 -40.16
CA ASP A 463 -16.62 -30.10 -40.24
C ASP A 463 -15.90 -30.56 -41.53
N ALA A 464 -16.63 -31.03 -42.55
CA ALA A 464 -16.10 -31.67 -43.75
C ALA A 464 -15.44 -30.70 -44.74
N GLU A 465 -15.51 -29.39 -44.53
CA GLU A 465 -14.89 -28.37 -45.41
C GLU A 465 -13.92 -27.41 -44.71
N ALA A 466 -13.62 -27.60 -43.42
CA ALA A 466 -12.62 -26.76 -42.76
C ALA A 466 -11.21 -27.11 -43.30
N PRO A 467 -10.48 -26.16 -43.93
CA PRO A 467 -9.17 -26.45 -44.48
C PRO A 467 -8.21 -26.90 -43.37
N ALA A 468 -7.44 -27.95 -43.66
CA ALA A 468 -6.44 -28.45 -42.73
C ALA A 468 -5.39 -27.36 -42.44
N LEU A 469 -5.12 -27.11 -41.16
CA LEU A 469 -4.04 -26.25 -40.71
C LEU A 469 -2.70 -26.85 -41.13
N THR A 470 -2.01 -26.18 -42.03
CA THR A 470 -0.65 -26.54 -42.45
C THR A 470 0.41 -25.78 -41.66
N ARG A 471 0.04 -24.64 -41.07
CA ARG A 471 0.94 -23.75 -40.31
C ARG A 471 0.16 -23.01 -39.22
N PHE A 472 0.78 -22.83 -38.06
CA PHE A 472 0.29 -21.93 -37.03
C PHE A 472 1.40 -21.47 -36.09
N ALA A 473 1.22 -20.30 -35.47
CA ALA A 473 2.03 -19.83 -34.37
C ALA A 473 1.27 -19.93 -33.05
N VAL A 474 1.99 -20.30 -31.99
CA VAL A 474 1.51 -20.23 -30.61
C VAL A 474 2.30 -19.20 -29.85
N TYR A 475 1.59 -18.46 -29.00
CA TYR A 475 2.13 -17.46 -28.10
C TYR A 475 1.85 -17.90 -26.66
N LEU A 476 2.89 -17.93 -25.83
CA LEU A 476 2.84 -18.40 -24.46
C LEU A 476 2.37 -17.26 -23.54
N VAL A 477 1.12 -17.34 -23.06
CA VAL A 477 0.57 -16.36 -22.09
C VAL A 477 0.99 -16.65 -20.65
N SER A 478 1.54 -17.83 -20.37
CA SER A 478 2.20 -18.17 -19.10
C SER A 478 3.48 -18.97 -19.32
N ASP A 479 4.28 -19.11 -18.26
CA ASP A 479 5.47 -19.95 -18.30
C ASP A 479 5.07 -21.41 -18.59
N VAL A 480 5.83 -22.11 -19.43
CA VAL A 480 5.57 -23.50 -19.81
C VAL A 480 6.68 -24.41 -19.28
N LEU A 481 6.28 -25.36 -18.44
CA LEU A 481 7.17 -26.37 -17.85
C LEU A 481 7.03 -27.69 -18.60
N LEU A 482 8.01 -27.97 -19.44
CA LEU A 482 8.09 -29.18 -20.26
C LEU A 482 9.02 -30.18 -19.59
N VAL A 483 8.71 -31.46 -19.74
CA VAL A 483 9.50 -32.58 -19.23
C VAL A 483 9.84 -33.54 -20.34
N ASP A 484 11.13 -33.88 -20.49
CA ASP A 484 11.54 -34.91 -21.44
C ASP A 484 11.08 -36.31 -21.00
N ASP A 485 11.33 -37.32 -21.83
CA ASP A 485 10.97 -38.71 -21.53
C ASP A 485 11.73 -39.30 -20.32
N ARG A 486 12.72 -38.60 -19.78
CA ARG A 486 13.44 -38.94 -18.55
C ARG A 486 12.93 -38.15 -17.33
N GLY A 487 11.86 -37.38 -17.48
CA GLY A 487 11.26 -36.56 -16.43
C GLY A 487 12.05 -35.29 -16.08
N ARG A 488 13.01 -34.88 -16.91
CA ARG A 488 13.83 -33.67 -16.67
C ARG A 488 13.19 -32.47 -17.33
N LEU A 489 13.29 -31.30 -16.69
CA LEU A 489 12.82 -30.05 -17.29
C LEU A 489 13.57 -29.77 -18.60
N ALA A 490 12.81 -29.56 -19.68
CA ALA A 490 13.32 -29.44 -21.04
C ALA A 490 12.73 -28.21 -21.75
N PRO A 491 13.17 -26.98 -21.40
CA PRO A 491 12.61 -25.73 -21.91
C PRO A 491 13.08 -25.43 -23.34
N ARG A 492 12.64 -26.23 -24.32
CA ARG A 492 13.04 -26.16 -25.73
C ARG A 492 11.81 -26.15 -26.65
N ALA A 493 11.92 -25.46 -27.78
CA ALA A 493 10.84 -25.38 -28.77
C ALA A 493 10.49 -26.77 -29.36
N ASP A 494 11.48 -27.63 -29.61
CA ASP A 494 11.24 -28.99 -30.12
C ASP A 494 10.47 -29.85 -29.13
N GLU A 495 10.73 -29.69 -27.82
CA GLU A 495 9.99 -30.39 -26.79
C GLU A 495 8.54 -29.88 -26.69
N LEU A 496 8.33 -28.57 -26.89
CA LEU A 496 6.99 -28.02 -27.01
C LEU A 496 6.25 -28.62 -28.22
N ALA A 497 6.92 -28.70 -29.37
CA ALA A 497 6.39 -29.31 -30.59
C ALA A 497 5.97 -30.76 -30.34
N ARG A 498 6.81 -31.54 -29.65
CA ARG A 498 6.55 -32.94 -29.30
C ARG A 498 5.34 -33.09 -28.38
N GLN A 499 5.30 -32.37 -27.25
CA GLN A 499 4.22 -32.50 -26.28
C GLN A 499 2.88 -31.97 -26.81
N LEU A 500 2.90 -30.84 -27.54
CA LEU A 500 1.71 -30.29 -28.17
C LEU A 500 1.24 -31.20 -29.32
N GLY A 501 2.16 -31.70 -30.14
CA GLY A 501 1.86 -32.64 -31.22
C GLY A 501 1.22 -33.93 -30.73
N ASN A 502 1.75 -34.54 -29.65
CA ASN A 502 1.14 -35.69 -29.00
C ASN A 502 -0.30 -35.42 -28.55
N ARG A 503 -0.57 -34.22 -28.01
CA ARG A 503 -1.90 -33.83 -27.56
C ARG A 503 -2.87 -33.61 -28.72
N LEU A 504 -2.36 -33.16 -29.86
CA LEU A 504 -3.10 -32.91 -31.09
C LEU A 504 -3.21 -34.14 -31.99
N ALA A 505 -2.53 -35.24 -31.64
CA ALA A 505 -2.32 -36.39 -32.53
C ALA A 505 -1.76 -35.99 -33.91
N ALA A 506 -0.86 -35.00 -33.94
CA ALA A 506 -0.24 -34.45 -35.16
C ALA A 506 1.28 -34.31 -35.00
N THR A 507 2.01 -34.37 -36.11
CA THR A 507 3.46 -34.10 -36.10
C THR A 507 3.71 -32.62 -36.33
N LEU A 508 4.38 -31.97 -35.37
CA LEU A 508 4.73 -30.56 -35.43
C LEU A 508 6.24 -30.40 -35.63
N ARG A 509 6.63 -29.59 -36.62
CA ARG A 509 8.03 -29.19 -36.84
C ARG A 509 8.19 -27.72 -36.53
N VAL A 510 9.17 -27.37 -35.70
CA VAL A 510 9.49 -25.96 -35.41
C VAL A 510 10.03 -25.30 -36.69
N ARG A 511 9.34 -24.25 -37.13
CA ARG A 511 9.74 -23.42 -38.27
C ARG A 511 10.52 -22.19 -37.81
N ALA A 512 10.00 -21.48 -36.81
CA ALA A 512 10.64 -20.34 -36.18
C ALA A 512 10.37 -20.37 -34.67
N SER A 513 11.30 -19.84 -33.88
CA SER A 513 11.14 -19.77 -32.43
C SER A 513 11.77 -18.51 -31.86
N PHE A 514 10.96 -17.75 -31.12
CA PHE A 514 11.34 -16.53 -30.41
C PHE A 514 11.11 -16.78 -28.92
N VAL A 515 12.06 -17.47 -28.30
CA VAL A 515 11.90 -18.02 -26.94
C VAL A 515 12.86 -17.38 -25.94
N SER A 516 12.46 -17.38 -24.69
CA SER A 516 13.35 -17.08 -23.56
C SER A 516 13.12 -18.06 -22.43
N LEU A 517 14.05 -18.14 -21.50
CA LEU A 517 13.93 -18.99 -20.33
C LEU A 517 13.38 -18.20 -19.14
N SER A 518 12.48 -18.83 -18.38
CA SER A 518 12.09 -18.37 -17.06
C SER A 518 12.60 -19.34 -15.99
N ARG A 519 12.89 -18.79 -14.81
CA ARG A 519 13.28 -19.54 -13.62
C ARG A 519 12.42 -19.06 -12.46
N ARG A 520 11.67 -19.97 -11.84
CA ARG A 520 10.90 -19.71 -10.63
C ARG A 520 11.48 -20.49 -9.46
N GLU A 521 11.88 -19.78 -8.42
CA GLU A 521 12.23 -20.37 -7.13
C GLU A 521 10.98 -20.50 -6.27
N SER A 522 10.90 -21.57 -5.48
CA SER A 522 9.78 -21.79 -4.58
C SER A 522 10.27 -22.39 -3.26
N TRP A 523 9.41 -22.37 -2.24
CA TRP A 523 9.74 -22.78 -0.88
C TRP A 523 8.59 -23.55 -0.26
N THR A 524 8.92 -24.57 0.54
CA THR A 524 7.92 -25.32 1.32
C THR A 524 7.89 -24.82 2.75
N ALA A 525 6.74 -24.28 3.18
CA ALA A 525 6.56 -23.88 4.58
C ALA A 525 6.58 -25.10 5.53
N THR A 526 6.04 -26.24 5.10
CA THR A 526 5.93 -27.46 5.91
C THR A 526 7.26 -28.14 6.21
N ARG A 527 8.26 -27.98 5.33
CA ARG A 527 9.60 -28.57 5.50
C ARG A 527 10.68 -27.52 5.69
N THR A 528 10.32 -26.24 5.76
CA THR A 528 11.25 -25.10 5.88
C THR A 528 12.46 -25.20 4.93
N LEU A 529 12.23 -25.65 3.69
CA LEU A 529 13.27 -25.86 2.67
C LEU A 529 12.85 -25.34 1.29
N PRO A 530 13.82 -24.91 0.45
CA PRO A 530 13.57 -24.59 -0.96
C PRO A 530 12.99 -25.79 -1.72
N ARG A 531 12.13 -25.51 -2.70
CA ARG A 531 11.76 -26.50 -3.73
C ARG A 531 12.79 -26.48 -4.85
N PRO A 532 12.90 -27.56 -5.64
CA PRO A 532 13.66 -27.54 -6.89
C PRO A 532 13.24 -26.36 -7.78
N SER A 533 14.23 -25.66 -8.34
CA SER A 533 14.00 -24.54 -9.25
C SER A 533 13.25 -25.00 -10.49
N LEU A 534 12.22 -24.25 -10.88
CA LEU A 534 11.44 -24.54 -12.07
C LEU A 534 11.96 -23.71 -13.23
N VAL A 535 12.61 -24.36 -14.19
CA VAL A 535 13.08 -23.73 -15.43
C VAL A 535 12.15 -24.10 -16.57
N GLY A 536 11.64 -23.09 -17.28
CA GLY A 536 10.63 -23.25 -18.34
C GLY A 536 10.85 -22.32 -19.53
N LEU A 537 10.04 -22.50 -20.57
CA LEU A 537 9.88 -21.49 -21.61
C LEU A 537 9.08 -20.33 -20.99
N ALA A 538 9.61 -19.11 -21.08
CA ALA A 538 8.98 -17.96 -20.46
C ALA A 538 7.71 -17.53 -21.21
N ALA A 539 6.75 -16.99 -20.46
CA ALA A 539 5.65 -16.25 -21.05
C ALA A 539 6.17 -15.10 -21.97
N GLY A 540 5.42 -14.76 -23.01
CA GLY A 540 5.90 -13.89 -24.10
C GLY A 540 6.47 -14.66 -25.28
N SER A 541 6.98 -15.87 -25.07
CA SER A 541 7.63 -16.64 -26.14
C SER A 541 6.66 -17.03 -27.24
N VAL A 542 7.13 -17.05 -28.48
CA VAL A 542 6.36 -17.43 -29.67
C VAL A 542 7.08 -18.57 -30.39
N VAL A 543 6.34 -19.60 -30.79
CA VAL A 543 6.86 -20.69 -31.60
C VAL A 543 5.91 -20.93 -32.75
N GLU A 544 6.46 -21.02 -33.96
CA GLU A 544 5.73 -21.32 -35.17
C GLU A 544 6.01 -22.74 -35.63
N PHE A 545 4.96 -23.45 -36.02
CA PHE A 545 5.02 -24.85 -36.45
C PHE A 545 4.52 -25.01 -37.89
N ASP A 546 5.21 -25.87 -38.63
CA ASP A 546 4.63 -26.56 -39.77
C ASP A 546 3.97 -27.86 -39.29
N VAL A 547 2.80 -28.18 -39.85
CA VAL A 547 1.98 -29.33 -39.45
C VAL A 547 2.06 -30.41 -40.50
N THR A 548 2.33 -31.64 -40.08
CA THR A 548 2.17 -32.84 -40.91
C THR A 548 1.02 -33.68 -40.34
N GLY A 549 -0.08 -33.80 -41.09
CA GLY A 549 -1.31 -34.49 -40.69
C GLY A 549 -2.56 -33.63 -40.92
N SER A 550 -3.73 -34.15 -40.54
CA SER A 550 -5.00 -33.41 -40.56
C SER A 550 -5.27 -32.76 -39.21
N LEU A 551 -5.05 -31.45 -39.10
CA LEU A 551 -5.35 -30.66 -37.91
C LEU A 551 -6.39 -29.59 -38.24
N THR A 552 -7.44 -29.45 -37.44
CA THR A 552 -8.43 -28.38 -37.57
C THR A 552 -8.19 -27.27 -36.54
N VAL A 553 -8.68 -26.07 -36.82
CA VAL A 553 -8.60 -24.93 -35.89
C VAL A 553 -9.29 -25.25 -34.56
N ALA A 554 -10.46 -25.90 -34.62
CA ALA A 554 -11.20 -26.31 -33.44
C ALA A 554 -10.41 -27.29 -32.55
N ALA A 555 -9.72 -28.27 -33.15
CA ALA A 555 -8.86 -29.20 -32.40
C ALA A 555 -7.67 -28.48 -31.74
N LEU A 556 -7.06 -27.53 -32.45
CA LEU A 556 -6.00 -26.68 -31.90
C LEU A 556 -6.51 -25.87 -30.71
N ASP A 557 -7.60 -25.11 -30.88
CA ASP A 557 -8.16 -24.26 -29.83
C ASP A 557 -8.56 -25.07 -28.58
N ALA A 558 -9.15 -26.27 -28.77
CA ALA A 558 -9.49 -27.18 -27.67
C ALA A 558 -8.26 -27.74 -26.93
N ALA A 559 -7.12 -27.92 -27.62
CA ALA A 559 -5.88 -28.31 -26.99
C ALA A 559 -5.23 -27.14 -26.23
N LEU A 560 -5.21 -25.95 -26.83
CA LEU A 560 -4.67 -24.73 -26.22
C LEU A 560 -5.45 -24.31 -24.96
N ALA A 561 -6.78 -24.45 -24.98
CA ALA A 561 -7.65 -24.17 -23.83
C ALA A 561 -7.27 -25.01 -22.58
N ARG A 562 -6.84 -26.26 -22.80
CA ARG A 562 -6.38 -27.15 -21.72
C ARG A 562 -4.90 -26.92 -21.34
N GLY A 563 -4.13 -26.27 -22.19
CA GLY A 563 -2.70 -26.03 -21.99
C GLY A 563 -1.79 -27.26 -22.18
N VAL A 564 -0.48 -27.04 -22.07
CA VAL A 564 0.56 -28.06 -22.32
C VAL A 564 1.56 -28.14 -21.15
N GLY A 565 2.25 -29.28 -21.01
CA GLY A 565 3.25 -29.47 -19.99
C GLY A 565 2.70 -29.77 -18.60
N THR A 566 3.52 -29.51 -17.58
CA THR A 566 3.29 -29.92 -16.18
C THR A 566 2.87 -28.75 -15.30
N ARG A 567 2.30 -29.07 -14.12
CA ARG A 567 1.85 -28.09 -13.10
C ARG A 567 0.82 -27.07 -13.62
N ARG A 568 -0.02 -27.47 -14.58
CA ARG A 568 -1.11 -26.64 -15.15
C ARG A 568 -2.07 -26.10 -14.08
N ALA A 569 -2.27 -26.84 -12.99
CA ALA A 569 -3.10 -26.42 -11.87
C ALA A 569 -2.65 -25.10 -11.22
N GLU A 570 -1.35 -24.79 -11.32
CA GLU A 570 -0.74 -23.58 -10.77
C GLU A 570 -0.63 -22.44 -11.79
N GLY A 571 -1.21 -22.61 -12.98
CA GLY A 571 -1.28 -21.58 -14.01
C GLY A 571 -0.21 -21.67 -15.11
N PHE A 572 0.69 -22.65 -15.01
CA PHE A 572 1.69 -22.93 -16.06
C PHE A 572 1.04 -23.54 -17.31
N GLY A 573 1.73 -23.43 -18.44
CA GLY A 573 1.35 -24.20 -19.63
C GLY A 573 0.23 -23.58 -20.46
N ARG A 574 -0.06 -22.28 -20.33
CA ARG A 574 -1.14 -21.62 -21.06
C ARG A 574 -0.60 -21.02 -22.36
N LEU A 575 -1.30 -21.29 -23.46
CA LEU A 575 -0.94 -20.85 -24.81
C LEU A 575 -2.16 -20.28 -25.50
N GLN A 576 -1.94 -19.35 -26.42
CA GLN A 576 -2.93 -18.85 -27.34
C GLN A 576 -2.40 -18.96 -28.77
N ARG A 577 -3.31 -19.07 -29.73
CA ARG A 577 -2.97 -18.97 -31.14
C ARG A 577 -2.57 -17.53 -31.45
N LEU A 578 -1.50 -17.36 -32.21
CA LEU A 578 -1.06 -16.05 -32.72
C LEU A 578 -1.39 -16.02 -34.21
N GLU A 579 -2.32 -15.15 -34.60
CA GLU A 579 -2.66 -14.89 -36.01
C GLU A 579 -1.70 -13.85 -36.58
N SER A 580 -2.08 -12.58 -36.49
CA SER A 580 -1.26 -11.42 -36.79
C SER A 580 -1.43 -10.42 -35.64
N PRO A 581 -0.37 -10.13 -34.88
CA PRO A 581 -0.48 -9.18 -33.78
C PRO A 581 -0.62 -7.76 -34.35
N PRO A 582 -1.38 -6.87 -33.67
CA PRO A 582 -1.36 -5.45 -34.01
C PRO A 582 0.06 -4.86 -34.01
N LEU A 583 0.34 -4.01 -34.98
CA LEU A 583 1.65 -3.37 -35.15
C LEU A 583 1.70 -1.93 -34.62
N THR A 584 0.70 -1.52 -33.86
CA THR A 584 0.64 -0.20 -33.21
C THR A 584 0.53 -0.38 -31.71
N MET A 585 1.24 0.45 -30.95
CA MET A 585 1.30 0.37 -29.50
C MET A 585 1.27 1.77 -28.87
N VAL A 586 0.53 1.88 -27.77
CA VAL A 586 0.47 3.10 -26.95
C VAL A 586 0.58 2.75 -25.46
N ALA A 587 1.06 3.70 -24.67
CA ALA A 587 1.06 3.57 -23.21
C ALA A 587 -0.39 3.43 -22.68
N ALA A 588 -0.58 2.54 -21.72
CA ALA A 588 -1.79 2.48 -20.92
C ALA A 588 -1.71 3.58 -19.85
N GLU A 589 -2.63 4.54 -19.91
CA GLU A 589 -2.87 5.49 -18.82
C GLU A 589 -3.96 4.91 -17.91
N PRO A 590 -3.59 4.30 -16.77
CA PRO A 590 -4.58 3.76 -15.86
C PRO A 590 -5.43 4.90 -15.28
N ALA A 591 -6.74 4.71 -15.26
CA ALA A 591 -7.63 5.62 -14.54
C ALA A 591 -7.30 5.60 -13.04
N GLU A 592 -7.23 6.77 -12.41
CA GLU A 592 -7.11 6.85 -10.96
C GLU A 592 -8.40 6.33 -10.31
N ALA A 593 -8.29 5.25 -9.54
CA ALA A 593 -9.38 4.82 -8.69
C ALA A 593 -9.48 5.79 -7.51
N SER A 594 -10.43 6.72 -7.54
CA SER A 594 -10.73 7.57 -6.38
C SER A 594 -11.27 6.69 -5.26
N SER A 595 -10.44 6.43 -4.25
CA SER A 595 -10.79 5.61 -3.08
C SER A 595 -11.17 6.43 -1.85
N ALA A 596 -11.19 7.78 -1.95
CA ALA A 596 -11.50 8.63 -0.82
C ALA A 596 -13.01 8.64 -0.57
N ALA A 597 -13.41 8.26 0.65
CA ALA A 597 -14.80 8.43 1.07
C ALA A 597 -15.18 9.92 1.03
N PRO A 598 -16.38 10.27 0.55
CA PRO A 598 -16.85 11.65 0.57
C PRO A 598 -16.98 12.17 2.00
N HIS A 599 -16.77 13.48 2.17
CA HIS A 599 -16.95 14.16 3.44
C HIS A 599 -18.43 14.14 3.89
N ASP A 600 -18.66 13.73 5.13
CA ASP A 600 -19.95 13.81 5.82
C ASP A 600 -19.88 14.85 6.95
N PRO A 601 -20.58 16.01 6.82
CA PRO A 601 -20.58 17.05 7.84
C PRO A 601 -21.35 16.67 9.12
N ALA A 602 -22.16 15.61 9.10
CA ALA A 602 -22.93 15.15 10.26
C ALA A 602 -22.09 14.32 11.25
N LEU A 603 -20.95 13.78 10.80
CA LEU A 603 -20.08 12.98 11.66
C LEU A 603 -19.39 13.85 12.74
N PRO A 604 -19.30 13.36 13.98
CA PRO A 604 -18.65 14.09 15.06
C PRO A 604 -17.16 14.28 14.77
N LYS A 605 -16.66 15.47 15.08
CA LYS A 605 -15.23 15.78 14.95
C LYS A 605 -14.45 15.13 16.11
N PRO A 606 -13.22 14.64 15.89
CA PRO A 606 -12.37 14.10 16.95
C PRO A 606 -12.15 15.13 18.07
N LYS A 607 -12.07 14.70 19.34
CA LYS A 607 -11.86 15.62 20.49
C LYS A 607 -10.67 16.58 20.30
N PRO A 608 -9.51 16.16 19.76
CA PRO A 608 -8.36 17.04 19.56
C PRO A 608 -8.44 17.93 18.31
N PHE A 609 -9.55 17.87 17.54
CA PHE A 609 -9.71 18.58 16.27
C PHE A 609 -9.46 20.09 16.39
N ALA A 610 -10.04 20.76 17.38
CA ALA A 610 -9.91 22.21 17.53
C ALA A 610 -8.45 22.66 17.70
N ARG A 611 -7.64 21.85 18.41
CA ARG A 611 -6.20 22.11 18.58
C ARG A 611 -5.43 21.93 17.28
N LEU A 612 -5.71 20.86 16.54
CA LEU A 612 -5.08 20.62 15.23
C LEU A 612 -5.47 21.71 14.23
N ARG A 613 -6.77 22.03 14.12
CA ARG A 613 -7.29 23.08 13.23
C ARG A 613 -6.60 24.41 13.50
N ARG A 614 -6.54 24.84 14.76
CA ARG A 614 -5.83 26.08 15.15
C ARG A 614 -4.36 26.05 14.75
N ALA A 615 -3.63 24.97 15.07
CA ALA A 615 -2.22 24.85 14.72
C ALA A 615 -1.99 24.83 13.19
N SER A 616 -2.96 24.30 12.44
CA SER A 616 -2.91 24.23 10.98
C SER A 616 -3.07 25.59 10.35
N TRP A 617 -4.10 26.32 10.79
CA TRP A 617 -4.34 27.69 10.34
C TRP A 617 -3.28 28.66 10.83
N GLU A 618 -2.71 28.48 12.01
CA GLU A 618 -1.57 29.29 12.48
C GLU A 618 -0.37 29.15 11.54
N ALA A 619 -0.02 27.93 11.14
CA ALA A 619 1.07 27.69 10.20
C ALA A 619 0.78 28.29 8.80
N GLU A 620 -0.43 28.09 8.28
CA GLU A 620 -0.84 28.62 6.97
C GLU A 620 -0.94 30.15 6.96
N ILE A 621 -1.45 30.76 8.03
CA ILE A 621 -1.50 32.21 8.21
C ILE A 621 -0.09 32.79 8.24
N LEU A 622 0.84 32.18 8.99
CA LEU A 622 2.23 32.63 9.02
C LEU A 622 2.90 32.52 7.64
N ARG A 623 2.64 31.44 6.89
CA ARG A 623 3.12 31.28 5.51
C ARG A 623 2.59 32.41 4.61
N ARG A 624 1.30 32.74 4.68
CA ARG A 624 0.71 33.85 3.89
C ARG A 624 1.24 35.21 4.29
N ILE A 625 1.41 35.45 5.59
CA ILE A 625 2.03 36.68 6.09
C ILE A 625 3.43 36.85 5.47
N GLN A 626 4.23 35.77 5.40
CA GLN A 626 5.56 35.83 4.78
C GLN A 626 5.50 36.13 3.28
N VAL A 627 4.56 35.52 2.55
CA VAL A 627 4.37 35.78 1.11
C VAL A 627 3.92 37.22 0.87
N LEU A 628 2.92 37.70 1.61
CA LEU A 628 2.42 39.08 1.49
C LEU A 628 3.48 40.10 1.91
N ALA A 629 4.17 39.86 3.03
CA ALA A 629 5.22 40.76 3.48
C ALA A 629 6.43 40.77 2.53
N ALA A 630 6.62 39.77 1.66
CA ALA A 630 7.64 39.81 0.62
C ALA A 630 7.30 40.78 -0.53
N ASP A 631 6.03 41.10 -0.74
CA ASP A 631 5.61 42.14 -1.68
C ASP A 631 5.88 43.55 -1.13
N ALA A 632 6.59 44.37 -1.92
CA ALA A 632 6.99 45.72 -1.50
C ALA A 632 5.78 46.66 -1.40
N GLY A 633 4.80 46.55 -2.31
CA GLY A 633 3.59 47.38 -2.28
C GLY A 633 2.76 47.13 -1.02
N PHE A 634 2.60 45.86 -0.64
CA PHE A 634 1.95 45.47 0.59
C PHE A 634 2.67 46.03 1.82
N ARG A 635 4.01 45.91 1.90
CA ARG A 635 4.78 46.49 3.03
C ARG A 635 4.61 48.00 3.15
N GLN A 636 4.63 48.72 2.02
CA GLN A 636 4.52 50.18 1.96
C GLN A 636 3.19 50.72 2.51
N THR A 637 2.16 49.86 2.59
CA THR A 637 0.87 50.15 3.23
C THR A 637 1.02 50.39 4.74
N TYR A 638 2.01 49.75 5.38
CA TYR A 638 2.23 49.83 6.82
C TYR A 638 3.49 50.63 7.20
N VAL A 639 4.55 50.55 6.39
CA VAL A 639 5.88 51.07 6.75
C VAL A 639 6.55 51.66 5.51
N LYS A 640 7.15 52.85 5.62
CA LYS A 640 7.94 53.45 4.54
C LYS A 640 9.27 52.71 4.35
N ASP A 641 9.71 52.58 3.10
CA ASP A 641 11.02 52.01 2.77
C ASP A 641 12.18 52.86 3.30
N GLY A 642 13.26 52.21 3.70
CA GLY A 642 14.51 52.88 4.13
C GLY A 642 14.47 53.45 5.55
N LEU A 643 13.51 53.07 6.38
CA LEU A 643 13.52 53.42 7.81
C LEU A 643 14.62 52.68 8.57
N SER A 644 15.28 53.38 9.48
CA SER A 644 16.33 52.83 10.34
C SER A 644 15.77 51.83 11.36
N ARG A 645 16.64 50.91 11.84
CA ARG A 645 16.28 49.93 12.88
C ARG A 645 15.75 50.57 14.17
N SER A 646 16.24 51.75 14.54
CA SER A 646 15.76 52.51 15.70
C SER A 646 14.35 53.07 15.47
N GLN A 647 14.04 53.55 14.26
CA GLN A 647 12.70 54.06 13.89
C GLN A 647 11.63 52.96 13.89
N LEU A 648 12.00 51.72 13.54
CA LEU A 648 11.09 50.57 13.55
C LEU A 648 10.95 49.90 14.92
N GLY A 649 11.89 50.16 15.85
CA GLY A 649 11.99 49.47 17.12
C GLY A 649 10.78 49.67 18.04
N ALA A 650 10.28 50.90 18.15
CA ALA A 650 9.16 51.23 19.03
C ALA A 650 7.85 50.53 18.61
N LEU A 651 7.54 50.52 17.32
CA LEU A 651 6.37 49.82 16.78
C LEU A 651 6.53 48.29 16.92
N ARG A 652 7.75 47.77 16.71
CA ARG A 652 8.02 46.34 16.89
C ARG A 652 7.78 45.89 18.33
N GLU A 653 8.24 46.66 19.32
CA GLU A 653 7.98 46.40 20.73
C GLU A 653 6.49 46.45 21.07
N ALA A 654 5.75 47.41 20.53
CA ALA A 654 4.31 47.50 20.69
C ALA A 654 3.59 46.27 20.08
N ALA A 655 4.01 45.84 18.88
CA ALA A 655 3.45 44.67 18.20
C ALA A 655 3.71 43.35 18.96
N ILE A 656 4.91 43.18 19.53
CA ILE A 656 5.26 42.00 20.36
C ILE A 656 4.37 41.89 21.60
N ARG A 657 3.94 43.03 22.17
CA ARG A 657 3.07 43.07 23.35
C ARG A 657 1.61 42.82 23.03
N LEU A 658 1.18 42.97 21.78
CA LEU A 658 -0.22 42.86 21.35
C LEU A 658 -0.96 41.59 21.82
N PRO A 659 -0.33 40.39 21.87
CA PRO A 659 -0.97 39.19 22.41
C PRO A 659 -1.34 39.28 23.91
N ARG A 660 -0.62 40.10 24.69
CA ARG A 660 -0.81 40.29 26.14
C ARG A 660 -1.48 41.62 26.48
N ASP A 661 -1.31 42.62 25.64
CA ASP A 661 -1.79 43.99 25.80
C ASP A 661 -2.39 44.47 24.47
N ARG A 662 -3.72 44.42 24.38
CA ARG A 662 -4.46 44.72 23.14
C ARG A 662 -4.39 46.20 22.73
N GLU A 663 -3.98 47.08 23.63
CA GLU A 663 -3.91 48.53 23.38
C GLU A 663 -2.48 49.01 23.13
N ALA A 664 -1.47 48.14 23.22
CA ALA A 664 -0.06 48.49 23.05
C ALA A 664 0.20 49.25 21.73
N VAL A 665 -0.30 48.72 20.61
CA VAL A 665 -0.15 49.36 19.30
C VAL A 665 -0.99 50.63 19.20
N GLN A 666 -2.21 50.62 19.74
CA GLN A 666 -3.09 51.80 19.71
C GLN A 666 -2.46 53.01 20.40
N ARG A 667 -1.85 52.79 21.57
CA ARG A 667 -1.13 53.84 22.32
C ARG A 667 0.07 54.36 21.54
N TRP A 668 0.80 53.47 20.87
CA TRP A 668 1.91 53.86 19.99
C TRP A 668 1.42 54.70 18.80
N VAL A 669 0.32 54.30 18.14
CA VAL A 669 -0.26 55.06 17.02
C VAL A 669 -0.68 56.46 17.49
N THR A 670 -1.43 56.57 18.59
CA THR A 670 -1.87 57.87 19.14
C THR A 670 -0.68 58.75 19.56
N ALA A 671 0.37 58.20 20.16
CA ALA A 671 1.58 58.97 20.49
C ALA A 671 2.29 59.46 19.21
N THR A 672 2.37 58.62 18.18
CA THR A 672 3.02 58.96 16.90
C THR A 672 2.24 60.04 16.15
N GLU A 673 0.90 59.99 16.17
CA GLU A 673 0.05 61.04 15.60
C GLU A 673 0.26 62.40 16.27
N GLN A 674 0.49 62.42 17.59
CA GLN A 674 0.69 63.66 18.35
C GLN A 674 2.09 64.27 18.13
N HIS A 675 3.11 63.42 18.02
CA HIS A 675 4.51 63.86 17.96
C HIS A 675 5.04 64.03 16.53
N ASP A 676 4.49 63.32 15.55
CA ASP A 676 5.07 63.16 14.22
C ASP A 676 4.06 63.54 13.10
N ALA A 677 3.07 64.39 13.42
CA ALA A 677 1.94 64.78 12.55
C ALA A 677 2.31 65.35 11.15
N LYS A 678 3.58 65.67 10.91
CA LYS A 678 4.13 66.18 9.63
C LYS A 678 5.21 65.27 9.03
N SER A 679 5.40 64.07 9.57
CA SER A 679 6.42 63.12 9.14
C SER A 679 6.00 62.36 7.89
N ASP A 680 6.80 62.43 6.84
CA ASP A 680 6.62 61.63 5.61
C ASP A 680 6.80 60.11 5.87
N ALA A 681 7.37 59.74 7.04
CA ALA A 681 7.54 58.35 7.45
C ALA A 681 6.24 57.69 7.95
N TRP A 682 5.40 58.44 8.66
CA TRP A 682 4.19 57.95 9.34
C TRP A 682 2.96 58.75 8.94
N THR A 683 2.58 58.65 7.67
CA THR A 683 1.38 59.33 7.16
C THR A 683 0.11 58.79 7.81
N LYS A 684 -0.95 59.61 7.79
CA LYS A 684 -2.24 59.25 8.36
C LYS A 684 -2.78 57.94 7.77
N GLU A 685 -2.61 57.70 6.46
CA GLU A 685 -3.06 56.46 5.82
C GLU A 685 -2.35 55.22 6.40
N ARG A 686 -1.05 55.30 6.69
CA ARG A 686 -0.29 54.17 7.27
C ARG A 686 -0.68 53.91 8.72
N LEU A 687 -0.85 54.98 9.50
CA LEU A 687 -1.29 54.89 10.90
C LEU A 687 -2.71 54.32 10.99
N ASP A 688 -3.61 54.73 10.08
CA ASP A 688 -4.96 54.18 9.96
C ASP A 688 -4.94 52.70 9.53
N ALA A 689 -4.03 52.31 8.63
CA ALA A 689 -3.84 50.90 8.24
C ALA A 689 -3.34 50.02 9.40
N ILE A 690 -2.35 50.50 10.16
CA ILE A 690 -1.85 49.83 11.38
C ILE A 690 -2.97 49.71 12.42
N ARG A 691 -3.73 50.79 12.62
CA ARG A 691 -4.87 50.82 13.54
C ARG A 691 -5.94 49.82 13.12
N ALA A 692 -6.28 49.77 11.84
CA ALA A 692 -7.31 48.87 11.31
C ALA A 692 -6.96 47.39 11.51
N VAL A 693 -5.71 47.01 11.29
CA VAL A 693 -5.24 45.62 11.36
C VAL A 693 -5.01 45.13 12.80
N THR A 694 -4.77 46.06 13.74
CA THR A 694 -4.57 45.74 15.17
C THR A 694 -5.79 46.00 16.04
N ALA A 695 -6.83 46.66 15.51
CA ALA A 695 -8.07 46.91 16.22
C ALA A 695 -8.73 45.60 16.70
N GLY A 696 -9.00 45.53 18.00
CA GLY A 696 -9.76 44.44 18.62
C GLY A 696 -11.26 44.48 18.32
N GLY A 697 -12.04 43.76 19.12
CA GLY A 697 -13.51 43.78 19.08
C GLY A 697 -14.15 42.80 18.09
N GLN A 698 -15.49 42.84 18.02
CA GLN A 698 -16.26 42.01 17.10
C GLN A 698 -15.86 42.33 15.65
N GLY A 699 -15.48 41.30 14.89
CA GLY A 699 -15.05 41.43 13.48
C GLY A 699 -13.54 41.55 13.23
N ALA A 700 -12.69 41.60 14.27
CA ALA A 700 -11.23 41.63 14.10
C ALA A 700 -10.70 40.44 13.28
N ALA A 701 -11.21 39.23 13.56
CA ALA A 701 -10.86 38.02 12.81
C ALA A 701 -11.22 38.14 11.31
N LYS A 702 -12.45 38.60 11.01
CA LYS A 702 -12.95 38.78 9.65
C LYS A 702 -12.15 39.82 8.87
N ARG A 703 -11.75 40.94 9.51
CA ARG A 703 -10.89 41.96 8.89
C ARG A 703 -9.53 41.39 8.51
N LEU A 704 -8.87 40.69 9.44
CA LEU A 704 -7.57 40.06 9.19
C LEU A 704 -7.65 38.97 8.13
N ALA A 705 -8.69 38.13 8.15
CA ALA A 705 -8.91 37.13 7.10
C ALA A 705 -9.05 37.80 5.71
N GLY A 706 -9.77 38.93 5.63
CA GLY A 706 -9.89 39.71 4.40
C GLY A 706 -8.55 40.22 3.88
N VAL A 707 -7.67 40.72 4.75
CA VAL A 707 -6.31 41.15 4.37
C VAL A 707 -5.46 39.98 3.85
N LEU A 708 -5.61 38.80 4.45
CA LEU A 708 -4.78 37.63 4.14
C LEU A 708 -5.28 36.80 2.94
N ASN A 709 -6.50 37.03 2.45
CA ASN A 709 -7.11 36.32 1.32
C ASN A 709 -6.87 37.00 -0.04
N ASN A 710 -5.78 37.75 -0.19
CA ASN A 710 -5.45 38.49 -1.41
C ASN A 710 -4.86 37.61 -2.54
N ASP A 711 -4.85 36.29 -2.38
CA ASP A 711 -4.33 35.30 -3.33
C ASP A 711 -5.44 34.31 -3.70
N ASP A 712 -5.96 34.42 -4.93
CA ASP A 712 -7.06 33.61 -5.46
C ASP A 712 -6.68 32.14 -5.70
N THR A 713 -5.39 31.78 -5.59
CA THR A 713 -4.90 30.41 -5.87
C THR A 713 -4.91 29.48 -4.65
N ALA A 714 -5.13 30.01 -3.44
CA ALA A 714 -5.10 29.25 -2.18
C ALA A 714 -6.49 29.10 -1.55
N GLN A 715 -6.68 28.04 -0.73
CA GLN A 715 -7.92 27.88 0.06
C GLN A 715 -8.18 29.13 0.92
N PRO A 716 -9.38 29.73 0.94
CA PRO A 716 -9.60 30.96 1.70
C PRO A 716 -9.46 30.74 3.21
N ILE A 717 -8.79 31.67 3.91
CA ILE A 717 -8.74 31.69 5.37
C ILE A 717 -10.16 31.89 5.93
N PRO A 718 -10.61 31.04 6.87
CA PRO A 718 -11.89 31.16 7.55
C PRO A 718 -12.04 32.51 8.25
N SER A 719 -13.28 32.99 8.35
CA SER A 719 -13.60 34.26 9.01
C SER A 719 -13.28 34.29 10.51
N ASP A 720 -13.12 33.11 11.13
CA ASP A 720 -12.68 32.93 12.52
C ASP A 720 -11.16 32.69 12.65
N LEU A 721 -10.39 32.87 11.58
CA LEU A 721 -8.94 32.61 11.50
C LEU A 721 -8.55 31.18 11.91
N GLY A 722 -9.45 30.21 11.74
CA GLY A 722 -9.19 28.84 12.17
C GLY A 722 -9.11 28.66 13.69
N GLY A 723 -9.62 29.63 14.46
CA GLY A 723 -9.49 29.68 15.92
C GLY A 723 -8.16 30.29 16.42
N VAL A 724 -7.34 30.86 15.53
CA VAL A 724 -6.15 31.63 15.92
C VAL A 724 -6.59 33.01 16.44
N PRO A 725 -6.12 33.45 17.62
CA PRO A 725 -6.52 34.75 18.15
C PRO A 725 -6.11 35.91 17.23
N PRO A 726 -7.02 36.85 16.89
CA PRO A 726 -6.74 37.97 15.99
C PRO A 726 -5.49 38.77 16.35
N GLN A 727 -5.27 39.01 17.65
CA GLN A 727 -4.10 39.75 18.13
C GLN A 727 -2.77 39.03 17.89
N VAL A 728 -2.77 37.70 17.81
CA VAL A 728 -1.56 36.91 17.47
C VAL A 728 -1.25 37.06 15.99
N VAL A 729 -2.28 37.00 15.14
CA VAL A 729 -2.16 37.19 13.69
C VAL A 729 -1.69 38.61 13.36
N ALA A 730 -2.30 39.63 13.97
CA ALA A 730 -1.91 41.02 13.78
C ALA A 730 -0.47 41.30 14.25
N ALA A 731 -0.05 40.71 15.39
CA ALA A 731 1.32 40.80 15.86
C ALA A 731 2.31 40.15 14.89
N ALA A 732 2.00 38.96 14.38
CA ALA A 732 2.84 38.25 13.42
C ALA A 732 2.98 39.01 12.10
N LEU A 733 1.87 39.58 11.59
CA LEU A 733 1.85 40.38 10.39
C LEU A 733 2.78 41.60 10.52
N LEU A 734 2.59 42.40 11.56
CA LEU A 734 3.43 43.57 11.79
C LEU A 734 4.89 43.18 12.02
N ALA A 735 5.15 42.14 12.81
CA ALA A 735 6.51 41.68 13.08
C ALA A 735 7.25 41.28 11.79
N GLU A 736 6.58 40.59 10.87
CA GLU A 736 7.19 40.14 9.61
C GLU A 736 7.41 41.30 8.63
N VAL A 737 6.42 42.19 8.49
CA VAL A 737 6.56 43.43 7.68
C VAL A 737 7.73 44.27 8.16
N LEU A 738 7.83 44.51 9.48
CA LEU A 738 8.92 45.28 10.09
C LEU A 738 10.28 44.58 9.94
N ARG A 739 10.30 43.24 10.02
CA ARG A 739 11.54 42.44 9.85
C ARG A 739 12.12 42.60 8.44
N LEU A 740 11.28 42.54 7.41
CA LEU A 740 11.71 42.67 6.03
C LEU A 740 12.07 44.12 5.69
N ALA A 741 11.28 45.11 6.12
CA ALA A 741 11.62 46.52 5.97
C ALA A 741 12.98 46.88 6.62
N ALA A 742 13.27 46.32 7.79
CA ALA A 742 14.55 46.53 8.49
C ALA A 742 15.75 45.86 7.80
N ARG A 743 15.54 44.82 6.96
CA ARG A 743 16.61 44.20 6.16
C ARG A 743 16.97 45.07 4.96
N GLU A 744 15.98 45.67 4.31
CA GLU A 744 16.18 46.53 3.14
C GLU A 744 16.81 47.88 3.51
N GLY A 745 16.48 48.43 4.68
CA GLY A 745 17.09 49.66 5.20
C GLY A 745 18.53 49.51 5.73
N GLY A 746 19.01 48.29 5.98
CA GLY A 746 20.36 48.03 6.50
C GLY A 746 21.43 47.78 5.42
N ASN A 747 21.04 47.74 4.15
CA ASN A 747 21.93 47.55 3.00
C ASN A 747 22.20 48.87 2.23
N ARG A 748 21.95 50.02 2.87
CA ARG A 748 22.30 51.36 2.39
C ARG A 748 23.18 52.09 3.37
#